data_AF-A0A820MDS2-F1
#
_entry.id   AF-A0A820MDS2-F1
#
_cell.length_a   1.000
_cell.length_b   1.000
_cell.length_c   1.000
_cell.angle_alpha   90.00
_cell.angle_beta   90.00
_cell.angle_gamma   90.00
#
_symmetry.space_group_name_H-M   'P 1'
#
loop_
_entity.id
_entity.type
_entity.pdbx_description
1 polymer ?
#
loop_
_entity_poly.entity_id
_entity_poly.type
_entity_poly.pdbx_seq_one_letter_code
_entity_poly.pdbx_strand_id
1 'polypeptide(L)'
;MLVVSNAYQELKTIILTSALYTKVFQKLSIYESYVKDLSIQTRLLLQSLEDLEKEANQRVTLLENKLKKANASLQHYHSLSDLNNTTGNIDTEKWKLVHETLDLKQDLDCLTSFINIAKRTGKWDTKRLQLKTLPLDRIIGITNDNIQISNPLHKEIQYRDERIQVLQAEIEQLRKMQNDLLKQTLNLNSLTSENELKGQNIILTKKVDDFRSKFAEECQKNESFKMDIRVKTNQLKDLQQELNFKKQHYEGHINDLSTKLKTISDRHRESTTILNNELKVKKEQVEQLTQQVEQVINEKISFENERNDLERQCRVKDTITADLEAQIRNLDRQLTANNHPIIPIESTVSKIEYEKLDQELNSTRKRLDVIMTEINVKDALNNKLEQDLRLLKKFHDEQFEQHVQTSSSDAEQLRTEIRTLKRLCEEKADEFHKKCLELRTCQENLSIEHNKNNTYEYEQQQLRNLLQISNQQLEEIRNNLEEKTLKNEEFEQIINELNSNNNLLETKLIETMTSIDLRNKTIIDYEQQIDKIKNDLLIKTKEIFDKQTHINQLEQNLIDKTAEVAQLNETLETDLVKNQHREKFAEDHATKALSDIKILQRELRHLSESLVERERTNKTLNEQIQQLTNEFRLKHDEFQQIQKSLNKQLTIKQEQIIRYDQNLHETEIKCKYAKEECLIQEKEIVRLNNLQDEQTNKIKILQQDLNKLQEQ
;
A
#
# COMPACT_ATOMS: atom_id res chain seq x y z
N MET A 1 39.29 63.05 51.25
CA MET A 1 39.59 61.70 50.70
C MET A 1 38.51 60.66 51.02
N LEU A 2 38.09 60.46 52.28
CA LEU A 2 37.07 59.47 52.65
C LEU A 2 35.70 59.65 51.93
N VAL A 3 35.24 60.88 51.71
CA VAL A 3 33.98 61.17 51.01
C VAL A 3 34.04 60.80 49.51
N VAL A 4 35.18 61.03 48.86
CA VAL A 4 35.38 60.70 47.44
C VAL A 4 35.51 59.19 47.24
N SER A 5 36.14 58.49 48.18
CA SER A 5 36.23 57.03 48.16
C SER A 5 34.86 56.36 48.34
N ASN A 6 34.02 56.88 49.24
CA ASN A 6 32.64 56.39 49.40
C ASN A 6 31.77 56.67 48.17
N ALA A 7 31.85 57.88 47.60
CA ALA A 7 31.12 58.22 46.38
C ALA A 7 31.52 57.32 45.20
N TYR A 8 32.81 56.98 45.07
CA TYR A 8 33.30 56.06 44.04
C TYR A 8 32.80 54.61 44.25
N GLN A 9 32.75 54.14 45.49
CA GLN A 9 32.21 52.80 45.81
C GLN A 9 30.70 52.73 45.58
N GLU A 10 29.95 53.79 45.91
CA GLU A 10 28.53 53.88 45.60
C GLU A 10 28.29 53.90 44.08
N LEU A 11 29.06 54.68 43.33
CA LEU A 11 28.96 54.74 41.87
C LEU A 11 29.28 53.38 41.22
N LYS A 12 30.34 52.72 41.70
CA LYS A 12 30.72 51.36 41.26
C LYS A 12 29.62 50.35 41.56
N THR A 13 28.99 50.45 42.72
CA THR A 13 27.87 49.59 43.12
C THR A 13 26.66 49.84 42.22
N ILE A 14 26.32 51.10 41.94
CA ILE A 14 25.21 51.47 41.04
C ILE A 14 25.45 50.92 39.63
N ILE A 15 26.66 51.06 39.08
CA ILE A 15 27.02 50.56 37.75
C ILE A 15 26.94 49.02 37.70
N LEU A 16 27.47 48.33 38.70
CA LEU A 16 27.38 46.86 38.81
C LEU A 16 25.93 46.38 38.92
N THR A 17 25.11 47.08 39.72
CA THR A 17 23.70 46.74 39.91
C THR A 17 22.90 46.99 38.63
N SER A 18 23.19 48.09 37.91
CA SER A 18 22.61 48.38 36.59
C SER A 18 23.00 47.32 35.56
N ALA A 19 24.26 46.92 35.50
CA ALA A 19 24.73 45.88 34.57
C ALA A 19 24.10 44.51 34.86
N LEU A 20 23.92 44.17 36.14
CA LEU A 20 23.19 42.97 36.57
C LEU A 20 21.71 43.05 36.17
N TYR A 21 21.05 44.20 36.36
CA TYR A 21 19.66 44.40 35.99
C TYR A 21 19.45 44.26 34.47
N THR A 22 20.36 44.82 33.66
CA THR A 22 20.34 44.66 32.19
C THR A 22 20.51 43.20 31.78
N LYS A 23 21.43 42.45 32.41
CA LYS A 23 21.60 41.02 32.13
C LYS A 23 20.38 40.19 32.53
N VAL A 24 19.76 40.51 33.66
CA VAL A 24 18.53 39.84 34.13
C VAL A 24 17.37 40.14 33.19
N PHE A 25 17.22 41.39 32.75
CA PHE A 25 16.18 41.82 31.81
C PHE A 25 16.35 41.14 30.43
N GLN A 26 17.59 41.05 29.92
CA GLN A 26 17.87 40.33 28.67
C GLN A 26 17.53 38.84 28.79
N LYS A 27 17.87 38.20 29.92
CA LYS A 27 17.47 36.79 30.16
C LYS A 27 15.96 36.64 30.23
N LEU A 28 15.26 37.54 30.92
CA LEU A 28 13.80 37.55 31.01
C LEU A 28 13.16 37.67 29.61
N SER A 29 13.66 38.56 28.77
CA SER A 29 13.18 38.72 27.39
C SER A 29 13.37 37.45 26.55
N ILE A 30 14.50 36.75 26.70
CA ILE A 30 14.73 35.46 26.03
C ILE A 30 13.74 34.40 26.54
N TYR A 31 13.52 34.33 27.87
CA TYR A 31 12.55 33.40 28.45
C TYR A 31 11.11 33.71 28.00
N GLU A 32 10.72 34.98 27.92
CA GLU A 32 9.41 35.39 27.39
C GLU A 32 9.24 34.97 25.92
N SER A 33 10.28 35.15 25.10
CA SER A 33 10.27 34.65 23.72
C SER A 33 10.11 33.13 23.66
N TYR A 34 10.85 32.40 24.51
CA TYR A 34 10.77 30.94 24.57
C TYR A 34 9.38 30.45 25.01
N VAL A 35 8.79 31.08 26.03
CA VAL A 35 7.43 30.78 26.50
C VAL A 35 6.40 31.06 25.40
N LYS A 36 6.58 32.14 24.63
CA LYS A 36 5.71 32.47 23.50
C LYS A 36 5.81 31.43 22.38
N ASP A 37 7.02 31.02 22.02
CA ASP A 37 7.25 29.98 21.01
C ASP A 37 6.68 28.64 21.46
N LEU A 38 6.87 28.26 22.73
CA LEU A 38 6.29 27.04 23.30
C LEU A 38 4.76 27.08 23.28
N SER A 39 4.15 28.24 23.58
CA SER A 39 2.71 28.43 23.54
C SER A 39 2.16 28.30 22.12
N ILE A 40 2.86 28.84 21.12
CA ILE A 40 2.52 28.71 19.70
C ILE A 40 2.62 27.24 19.27
N GLN A 41 3.71 26.54 19.61
CA GLN A 41 3.89 25.12 19.31
C GLN A 41 2.80 24.26 19.96
N THR A 42 2.46 24.52 21.21
CA THR A 42 1.39 23.80 21.93
C THR A 42 0.04 24.01 21.27
N ARG A 43 -0.26 25.24 20.81
CA ARG A 43 -1.50 25.53 20.08
C ARG A 43 -1.56 24.81 18.73
N LEU A 44 -0.46 24.79 17.97
CA LEU A 44 -0.39 24.08 16.69
C LEU A 44 -0.54 22.56 16.90
N LEU A 45 0.06 22.01 17.95
CA LEU A 45 -0.07 20.60 18.30
C LEU A 45 -1.53 20.24 18.67
N LEU A 46 -2.17 21.05 19.51
CA LEU A 46 -3.58 20.88 19.86
C LEU A 46 -4.47 20.92 18.62
N GLN A 47 -4.23 21.87 17.71
CA GLN A 47 -5.01 21.97 16.48
C GLN A 47 -4.79 20.76 15.56
N SER A 48 -3.55 20.27 15.43
CA SER A 48 -3.26 19.04 14.68
C SER A 48 -3.93 17.81 15.31
N LEU A 49 -4.02 17.75 16.64
CA LEU A 49 -4.72 16.67 17.35
C LEU A 49 -6.23 16.73 17.12
N GLU A 50 -6.83 17.93 17.18
CA GLU A 50 -8.25 18.13 16.86
C GLU A 50 -8.58 17.74 15.41
N ASP A 51 -7.71 18.07 14.46
CA ASP A 51 -7.89 17.71 13.05
C ASP A 51 -7.75 16.18 12.84
N LEU A 52 -6.78 15.55 13.51
CA LEU A 52 -6.63 14.09 13.52
C LEU A 52 -7.84 13.39 14.15
N GLU A 53 -8.38 13.91 15.24
CA GLU A 53 -9.59 13.40 15.89
C GLU A 53 -10.80 13.50 14.97
N LYS A 54 -10.98 14.65 14.29
CA LYS A 54 -12.04 14.82 13.29
C LYS A 54 -11.90 13.84 12.13
N GLU A 55 -10.69 13.66 11.59
CA GLU A 55 -10.46 12.71 10.51
C GLU A 55 -10.71 11.27 10.95
N ALA A 56 -10.27 10.89 12.15
CA ALA A 56 -10.55 9.57 12.73
C ALA A 56 -12.05 9.34 12.88
N ASN A 57 -12.79 10.31 13.42
CA ASN A 57 -14.25 10.23 13.57
C ASN A 57 -14.98 10.14 12.22
N GLN A 58 -14.53 10.88 11.20
CA GLN A 58 -15.05 10.76 9.83
C GLN A 58 -14.81 9.37 9.23
N ARG A 59 -13.62 8.79 9.44
CA ARG A 59 -13.29 7.43 8.99
C ARG A 59 -14.12 6.37 9.70
N VAL A 60 -14.34 6.51 11.00
CA VAL A 60 -15.23 5.62 11.78
C VAL A 60 -16.66 5.72 11.25
N THR A 61 -17.17 6.92 11.02
CA THR A 61 -18.52 7.14 10.47
C THR A 61 -18.67 6.53 9.07
N LEU A 62 -17.63 6.63 8.22
CA LEU A 62 -17.60 5.98 6.91
C LEU A 62 -17.63 4.45 7.03
N LEU A 63 -16.85 3.88 7.95
CA LEU A 63 -16.81 2.44 8.22
C LEU A 63 -18.14 1.94 8.78
N GLU A 64 -18.75 2.64 9.74
CA GLU A 64 -20.08 2.32 10.26
C GLU A 64 -21.14 2.35 9.17
N ASN A 65 -21.10 3.33 8.26
CA ASN A 65 -22.01 3.39 7.12
C ASN A 65 -21.78 2.25 6.12
N LYS A 66 -20.52 1.88 5.85
CA LYS A 66 -20.19 0.72 5.00
C LYS A 66 -20.65 -0.58 5.65
N LEU A 67 -20.46 -0.72 6.96
CA LEU A 67 -20.89 -1.88 7.74
C LEU A 67 -22.43 -1.97 7.77
N LYS A 68 -23.12 -0.85 7.96
CA LYS A 68 -24.59 -0.78 7.90
C LYS A 68 -25.12 -1.17 6.51
N LYS A 69 -24.47 -0.72 5.43
CA LYS A 69 -24.80 -1.14 4.06
C LYS A 69 -24.54 -2.63 3.83
N ALA A 70 -23.38 -3.14 4.26
CA ALA A 70 -23.06 -4.56 4.16
C ALA A 70 -24.05 -5.42 4.95
N ASN A 71 -24.44 -4.98 6.15
CA ASN A 71 -25.42 -5.66 6.99
C ASN A 71 -26.83 -5.61 6.39
N ALA A 72 -27.21 -4.49 5.76
CA ALA A 72 -28.46 -4.38 5.00
C ALA A 72 -28.45 -5.31 3.77
N SER A 73 -27.33 -5.43 3.06
CA SER A 73 -27.18 -6.40 1.97
C SER A 73 -27.26 -7.85 2.48
N LEU A 74 -26.63 -8.17 3.61
CA LEU A 74 -26.73 -9.48 4.26
C LEU A 74 -28.15 -9.81 4.71
N GLN A 75 -28.86 -8.83 5.28
CA GLN A 75 -30.29 -8.97 5.58
C GLN A 75 -31.12 -9.17 4.32
N HIS A 76 -30.78 -8.51 3.20
CA HIS A 76 -31.43 -8.75 1.91
C HIS A 76 -31.14 -10.17 1.37
N TYR A 77 -29.93 -10.70 1.58
CA TYR A 77 -29.59 -12.09 1.26
C TYR A 77 -30.32 -13.09 2.17
N HIS A 78 -30.53 -12.76 3.44
CA HIS A 78 -31.36 -13.58 4.34
C HIS A 78 -32.85 -13.49 4.02
N SER A 79 -33.38 -12.35 3.57
CA SER A 79 -34.75 -12.27 3.05
C SER A 79 -34.91 -12.92 1.66
N LEU A 80 -33.83 -13.12 0.90
CA LEU A 80 -33.82 -13.99 -0.28
C LEU A 80 -33.89 -15.49 0.06
N SER A 81 -33.76 -15.87 1.34
CA SER A 81 -34.11 -17.22 1.82
C SER A 81 -35.63 -17.46 1.90
N ASP A 82 -36.45 -16.46 1.55
CA ASP A 82 -37.89 -16.62 1.29
C ASP A 82 -38.20 -17.40 -0.01
N LEU A 83 -37.18 -18.00 -0.65
CA LEU A 83 -37.37 -19.09 -1.62
C LEU A 83 -37.99 -20.36 -1.00
N ASN A 84 -38.21 -20.38 0.31
CA ASN A 84 -39.04 -21.41 0.98
C ASN A 84 -40.56 -21.23 0.75
N ASN A 85 -41.02 -20.07 0.26
CA ASN A 85 -42.44 -19.87 -0.04
C ASN A 85 -42.86 -20.34 -1.44
N THR A 86 -41.91 -20.54 -2.36
CA THR A 86 -42.19 -21.10 -3.70
C THR A 86 -42.09 -22.64 -3.72
N THR A 87 -41.30 -23.25 -2.82
CA THR A 87 -41.30 -24.71 -2.59
C THR A 87 -42.57 -25.20 -1.90
N GLY A 88 -43.20 -24.39 -1.03
CA GLY A 88 -44.48 -24.72 -0.38
C GLY A 88 -45.66 -24.88 -1.36
N ASN A 89 -45.70 -24.13 -2.46
CA ASN A 89 -46.74 -24.24 -3.49
C ASN A 89 -46.57 -25.47 -4.40
N ILE A 90 -45.32 -25.89 -4.65
CA ILE A 90 -45.03 -27.08 -5.46
C ILE A 90 -45.35 -28.35 -4.67
N ASP A 91 -45.06 -28.39 -3.37
CA ASP A 91 -45.40 -29.54 -2.53
C ASP A 91 -46.91 -29.67 -2.28
N THR A 92 -47.67 -28.56 -2.25
CA THR A 92 -49.14 -28.61 -2.14
C THR A 92 -49.84 -29.00 -3.45
N GLU A 93 -49.34 -28.58 -4.62
CA GLU A 93 -49.84 -29.08 -5.92
C GLU A 93 -49.49 -30.56 -6.14
N LYS A 94 -48.29 -30.98 -5.73
CA LYS A 94 -47.88 -32.39 -5.78
C LYS A 94 -48.75 -33.26 -4.88
N TRP A 95 -49.13 -32.78 -3.69
CA TRP A 95 -50.03 -33.49 -2.79
C TRP A 95 -51.45 -33.64 -3.35
N LYS A 96 -52.00 -32.59 -4.01
CA LYS A 96 -53.32 -32.64 -4.68
C LYS A 96 -53.34 -33.63 -5.85
N LEU A 97 -52.33 -33.60 -6.72
CA LEU A 97 -52.24 -34.51 -7.87
C LEU A 97 -52.04 -35.97 -7.46
N VAL A 98 -51.31 -36.22 -6.37
CA VAL A 98 -51.12 -37.56 -5.81
C VAL A 98 -52.43 -38.11 -5.21
N HIS A 99 -53.24 -37.28 -4.55
CA HIS A 99 -54.56 -37.71 -4.07
C HIS A 99 -55.56 -37.97 -5.20
N GLU A 100 -55.58 -37.12 -6.22
CA GLU A 100 -56.46 -37.28 -7.39
C GLU A 100 -56.14 -38.55 -8.19
N THR A 101 -54.85 -38.89 -8.34
CA THR A 101 -54.44 -40.17 -8.94
C THR A 101 -54.74 -41.38 -8.07
N LEU A 102 -54.75 -41.23 -6.74
CA LEU A 102 -55.12 -42.31 -5.82
C LEU A 102 -56.63 -42.60 -5.86
N ASP A 103 -57.47 -41.58 -5.91
CA ASP A 103 -58.92 -41.73 -6.01
C ASP A 103 -59.34 -42.29 -7.39
N LEU A 104 -58.70 -41.84 -8.48
CA LEU A 104 -58.92 -42.40 -9.82
C LEU A 104 -58.55 -43.89 -9.90
N LYS A 105 -57.48 -44.30 -9.22
CA LYS A 105 -57.07 -45.71 -9.16
C LYS A 105 -58.09 -46.56 -8.39
N GLN A 106 -58.63 -46.05 -7.29
CA GLN A 106 -59.69 -46.72 -6.52
C GLN A 106 -60.98 -46.86 -7.34
N ASP A 107 -61.38 -45.83 -8.08
CA ASP A 107 -62.56 -45.88 -8.97
C ASP A 107 -62.37 -46.92 -10.10
N LEU A 108 -61.14 -47.03 -10.64
CA LEU A 108 -60.80 -48.02 -11.68
C LEU A 108 -60.83 -49.46 -11.14
N ASP A 109 -60.35 -49.68 -9.92
CA ASP A 109 -60.40 -50.98 -9.24
C ASP A 109 -61.85 -51.37 -8.91
N CYS A 110 -62.69 -50.42 -8.49
CA CYS A 110 -64.13 -50.62 -8.27
C CYS A 110 -64.87 -50.98 -9.57
N LEU A 111 -64.58 -50.29 -10.69
CA LEU A 111 -65.14 -50.63 -12.00
C LEU A 111 -64.69 -52.00 -12.49
N THR A 112 -63.42 -52.34 -12.30
CA THR A 112 -62.86 -53.64 -12.70
C THR A 112 -63.50 -54.77 -11.89
N SER A 113 -63.67 -54.57 -10.58
CA SER A 113 -64.40 -55.48 -9.71
C SER A 113 -65.86 -55.65 -10.13
N PHE A 114 -66.55 -54.54 -10.43
CA PHE A 114 -67.94 -54.55 -10.91
C PHE A 114 -68.10 -55.31 -12.24
N ILE A 115 -67.24 -55.07 -13.22
CA ILE A 115 -67.25 -55.78 -14.51
C ILE A 115 -67.00 -57.28 -14.30
N ASN A 116 -66.08 -57.64 -13.41
CA ASN A 116 -65.78 -59.04 -13.13
C ASN A 116 -66.94 -59.76 -12.40
N ILE A 117 -67.67 -59.06 -11.52
CA ILE A 117 -68.88 -59.60 -10.87
C ILE A 117 -70.03 -59.72 -11.87
N ALA A 118 -70.23 -58.74 -12.75
CA ALA A 118 -71.25 -58.76 -13.79
C ALA A 118 -70.99 -59.91 -14.80
N LYS A 119 -69.73 -60.12 -15.20
CA LYS A 119 -69.33 -61.25 -16.06
C LYS A 119 -69.60 -62.61 -15.41
N ARG A 120 -69.44 -62.73 -14.09
CA ARG A 120 -69.66 -63.99 -13.36
C ARG A 120 -71.13 -64.29 -13.08
N THR A 121 -71.96 -63.26 -12.90
CA THR A 121 -73.36 -63.42 -12.46
C THR A 121 -74.39 -63.19 -13.57
N GLY A 122 -73.99 -62.62 -14.71
CA GLY A 122 -74.87 -62.28 -15.83
C GLY A 122 -75.88 -61.16 -15.51
N LYS A 123 -75.75 -60.51 -14.35
CA LYS A 123 -76.64 -59.42 -13.88
C LYS A 123 -75.81 -58.18 -13.57
N TRP A 124 -76.27 -57.04 -14.06
CA TRP A 124 -75.67 -55.73 -13.80
C TRP A 124 -76.35 -55.10 -12.58
N ASP A 125 -75.84 -55.35 -11.37
CA ASP A 125 -76.37 -54.74 -10.15
C ASP A 125 -75.69 -53.40 -9.86
N THR A 126 -76.14 -52.35 -10.54
CA THR A 126 -75.58 -50.99 -10.49
C THR A 126 -75.70 -50.32 -9.12
N LYS A 127 -76.52 -50.86 -8.20
CA LYS A 127 -76.77 -50.26 -6.87
C LYS A 127 -75.57 -50.31 -5.92
N ARG A 128 -74.57 -51.14 -6.21
CA ARG A 128 -73.36 -51.32 -5.38
C ARG A 128 -72.14 -50.54 -5.87
N LEU A 129 -72.24 -49.84 -7.00
CA LEU A 129 -71.13 -49.11 -7.60
C LEU A 129 -71.15 -47.64 -7.13
N GLN A 130 -70.32 -47.32 -6.13
CA GLN A 130 -70.08 -45.95 -5.68
C GLN A 130 -68.72 -45.50 -6.21
N LEU A 131 -68.72 -44.56 -7.17
CA LEU A 131 -67.52 -43.91 -7.68
C LEU A 131 -67.33 -42.57 -6.96
N LYS A 132 -66.12 -42.28 -6.52
CA LYS A 132 -65.82 -41.07 -5.75
C LYS A 132 -65.75 -39.82 -6.61
N THR A 133 -65.37 -39.96 -7.89
CA THR A 133 -65.09 -38.80 -8.75
C THR A 133 -66.30 -38.29 -9.54
N LEU A 134 -67.35 -39.09 -9.82
CA LEU A 134 -68.59 -38.66 -10.50
C LEU A 134 -69.78 -39.65 -10.29
N PRO A 135 -71.05 -39.18 -10.24
CA PRO A 135 -72.23 -40.04 -10.06
C PRO A 135 -72.56 -40.91 -11.28
N LEU A 136 -73.01 -42.14 -11.02
CA LEU A 136 -73.25 -43.20 -12.02
C LEU A 136 -74.33 -42.88 -13.09
N ASP A 137 -75.22 -41.94 -12.78
CA ASP A 137 -76.39 -41.60 -13.61
C ASP A 137 -76.02 -40.87 -14.92
N ARG A 138 -74.77 -40.43 -15.09
CA ARG A 138 -74.28 -39.84 -16.34
C ARG A 138 -73.66 -40.83 -17.32
N ILE A 139 -73.38 -42.07 -16.89
CA ILE A 139 -72.62 -43.04 -17.71
C ILE A 139 -73.53 -44.10 -18.33
N ILE A 140 -74.65 -44.45 -17.68
CA ILE A 140 -75.53 -45.53 -18.16
C ILE A 140 -76.90 -44.94 -18.48
N GLY A 141 -77.08 -44.52 -19.74
CA GLY A 141 -78.39 -44.16 -20.28
C GLY A 141 -79.35 -45.36 -20.20
N ILE A 142 -80.49 -45.14 -19.56
CA ILE A 142 -81.56 -46.12 -19.35
C ILE A 142 -82.39 -46.27 -20.64
N THR A 143 -82.68 -47.50 -21.08
CA THR A 143 -84.04 -47.87 -21.55
C THR A 143 -84.31 -49.37 -21.39
N ASN A 144 -85.51 -49.65 -20.89
CA ASN A 144 -86.09 -50.94 -20.54
C ASN A 144 -86.87 -51.61 -21.71
N ASP A 145 -87.30 -52.85 -21.42
CA ASP A 145 -88.48 -53.60 -21.90
C ASP A 145 -88.17 -54.83 -22.80
N ASN A 146 -88.36 -56.08 -22.34
CA ASN A 146 -89.61 -56.87 -22.19
C ASN A 146 -90.38 -57.00 -23.55
N ILE A 147 -90.92 -58.12 -24.06
CA ILE A 147 -91.41 -59.38 -23.48
C ILE A 147 -91.96 -60.30 -24.63
N GLN A 148 -91.88 -61.62 -24.44
CA GLN A 148 -92.81 -62.73 -24.80
C GLN A 148 -93.08 -63.30 -26.21
N ILE A 149 -93.43 -64.60 -26.09
CA ILE A 149 -93.68 -65.74 -26.98
C ILE A 149 -95.20 -65.93 -27.19
N SER A 150 -95.69 -66.35 -28.37
CA SER A 150 -96.62 -67.51 -28.54
C SER A 150 -97.18 -67.72 -29.97
N ASN A 151 -97.15 -69.00 -30.38
CA ASN A 151 -97.90 -69.77 -31.40
C ASN A 151 -99.46 -69.58 -31.38
N PRO A 152 -100.33 -70.28 -32.17
CA PRO A 152 -100.23 -71.02 -33.47
C PRO A 152 -101.49 -70.90 -34.41
N LEU A 153 -101.41 -71.22 -35.72
CA LEU A 153 -102.55 -71.67 -36.59
C LEU A 153 -102.05 -72.22 -37.96
N HIS A 154 -101.25 -73.29 -38.01
CA HIS A 154 -101.61 -74.72 -37.98
C HIS A 154 -102.31 -75.30 -39.23
N LYS A 155 -101.48 -75.69 -40.21
CA LYS A 155 -101.72 -76.82 -41.15
C LYS A 155 -102.41 -76.58 -42.49
N GLU A 156 -102.87 -75.37 -42.80
CA GLU A 156 -103.25 -75.04 -44.19
C GLU A 156 -102.22 -74.12 -44.88
N ILE A 157 -101.43 -73.40 -44.07
CA ILE A 157 -100.26 -72.66 -44.53
C ILE A 157 -99.06 -73.59 -44.76
N GLN A 158 -99.01 -74.78 -44.14
CA GLN A 158 -97.85 -75.68 -44.13
C GLN A 158 -97.33 -76.13 -45.52
N TYR A 159 -98.19 -76.20 -46.55
CA TYR A 159 -97.76 -76.54 -47.91
C TYR A 159 -97.39 -75.32 -48.78
N ARG A 160 -97.88 -74.12 -48.42
CA ARG A 160 -97.43 -72.85 -49.01
C ARG A 160 -96.19 -72.30 -48.28
N ASP A 161 -96.04 -72.58 -47.00
CA ASP A 161 -94.93 -72.26 -46.12
C ASP A 161 -93.68 -73.06 -46.44
N GLU A 162 -93.73 -74.30 -46.90
CA GLU A 162 -92.48 -74.98 -47.31
C GLU A 162 -91.88 -74.32 -48.57
N ARG A 163 -92.73 -73.85 -49.50
CA ARG A 163 -92.31 -73.13 -50.71
C ARG A 163 -91.92 -71.68 -50.41
N ILE A 164 -92.63 -71.04 -49.49
CA ILE A 164 -92.30 -69.70 -48.99
C ILE A 164 -91.12 -69.75 -48.00
N GLN A 165 -90.84 -70.83 -47.27
CA GLN A 165 -89.69 -70.99 -46.36
C GLN A 165 -88.40 -71.25 -47.13
N VAL A 166 -88.44 -71.92 -48.28
CA VAL A 166 -87.26 -72.00 -49.15
C VAL A 166 -86.96 -70.61 -49.75
N LEU A 167 -87.99 -69.91 -50.25
CA LEU A 167 -87.83 -68.55 -50.77
C LEU A 167 -87.57 -67.49 -49.67
N GLN A 168 -88.07 -67.68 -48.45
CA GLN A 168 -87.79 -66.85 -47.28
C GLN A 168 -86.44 -67.21 -46.68
N ALA A 169 -85.96 -68.45 -46.73
CA ALA A 169 -84.60 -68.78 -46.35
C ALA A 169 -83.59 -68.20 -47.34
N GLU A 170 -83.91 -68.16 -48.64
CA GLU A 170 -83.12 -67.44 -49.65
C GLU A 170 -83.22 -65.92 -49.48
N ILE A 171 -84.41 -65.34 -49.26
CA ILE A 171 -84.57 -63.91 -48.98
C ILE A 171 -83.96 -63.52 -47.64
N GLU A 172 -83.97 -64.39 -46.62
CA GLU A 172 -83.38 -64.16 -45.31
C GLU A 172 -81.87 -64.38 -45.34
N GLN A 173 -81.34 -65.32 -46.15
CA GLN A 173 -79.90 -65.38 -46.46
C GLN A 173 -79.46 -64.17 -47.27
N LEU A 174 -80.26 -63.69 -48.23
CA LEU A 174 -79.99 -62.48 -48.99
C LEU A 174 -80.12 -61.22 -48.12
N ARG A 175 -81.07 -61.16 -47.17
CA ARG A 175 -81.19 -60.07 -46.17
C ARG A 175 -80.11 -60.14 -45.11
N LYS A 176 -79.64 -61.33 -44.74
CA LYS A 176 -78.53 -61.54 -43.82
C LYS A 176 -77.22 -61.15 -44.51
N MET A 177 -77.00 -61.54 -45.76
CA MET A 177 -75.91 -61.03 -46.58
C MET A 177 -76.02 -59.53 -46.84
N GLN A 178 -77.22 -58.99 -47.08
CA GLN A 178 -77.45 -57.56 -47.28
C GLN A 178 -77.24 -56.78 -45.97
N ASN A 179 -77.63 -57.31 -44.82
CA ASN A 179 -77.38 -56.72 -43.50
C ASN A 179 -75.94 -56.88 -43.04
N ASP A 180 -75.25 -57.95 -43.42
CA ASP A 180 -73.83 -58.15 -43.17
C ASP A 180 -73.00 -57.25 -44.10
N LEU A 181 -73.43 -57.06 -45.36
CA LEU A 181 -72.90 -56.03 -46.26
C LEU A 181 -73.21 -54.62 -45.75
N LEU A 182 -74.43 -54.34 -45.26
CA LEU A 182 -74.79 -53.03 -44.70
C LEU A 182 -74.03 -52.76 -43.40
N LYS A 183 -73.80 -53.78 -42.55
CA LYS A 183 -72.95 -53.68 -41.36
C LYS A 183 -71.48 -53.55 -41.71
N GLN A 184 -70.99 -54.21 -42.76
CA GLN A 184 -69.64 -53.99 -43.27
C GLN A 184 -69.52 -52.61 -43.92
N THR A 185 -70.55 -52.10 -44.58
CA THR A 185 -70.59 -50.76 -45.19
C THR A 185 -70.74 -49.67 -44.12
N LEU A 186 -71.48 -49.92 -43.04
CA LEU A 186 -71.56 -49.05 -41.86
C LEU A 186 -70.29 -49.12 -41.01
N ASN A 187 -69.63 -50.28 -40.89
CA ASN A 187 -68.31 -50.40 -40.28
C ASN A 187 -67.21 -49.75 -41.14
N LEU A 188 -67.32 -49.81 -42.47
CA LEU A 188 -66.42 -49.10 -43.39
C LEU A 188 -66.67 -47.59 -43.33
N ASN A 189 -67.92 -47.14 -43.26
CA ASN A 189 -68.27 -45.72 -43.08
C ASN A 189 -68.01 -45.20 -41.64
N SER A 190 -67.89 -46.08 -40.64
CA SER A 190 -67.45 -45.71 -39.30
C SER A 190 -65.93 -45.81 -39.12
N LEU A 191 -65.21 -46.49 -40.02
CA LEU A 191 -63.74 -46.45 -40.13
C LEU A 191 -63.25 -45.28 -40.98
N THR A 192 -64.15 -44.63 -41.72
CA THR A 192 -63.97 -43.29 -42.29
C THR A 192 -65.06 -42.35 -41.77
N SER A 193 -65.17 -42.20 -40.45
CA SER A 193 -65.93 -41.06 -39.95
C SER A 193 -65.18 -39.79 -40.36
N GLU A 194 -65.80 -39.00 -41.25
CA GLU A 194 -65.31 -37.67 -41.65
C GLU A 194 -65.06 -36.79 -40.41
N ASN A 195 -65.71 -37.12 -39.29
CA ASN A 195 -65.53 -36.48 -37.99
C ASN A 195 -64.23 -36.87 -37.25
N GLU A 196 -63.74 -38.11 -37.35
CA GLU A 196 -62.42 -38.47 -36.80
C GLU A 196 -61.29 -37.94 -37.67
N LEU A 197 -61.46 -37.93 -39.00
CA LEU A 197 -60.52 -37.29 -39.91
C LEU A 197 -60.54 -35.76 -39.75
N LYS A 198 -61.71 -35.12 -39.57
CA LYS A 198 -61.81 -33.69 -39.19
C LYS A 198 -61.24 -33.43 -37.79
N GLY A 199 -61.47 -34.32 -36.83
CA GLY A 199 -60.91 -34.22 -35.48
C GLY A 199 -59.39 -34.30 -35.48
N GLN A 200 -58.83 -35.28 -36.21
CA GLN A 200 -57.38 -35.41 -36.43
C GLN A 200 -56.83 -34.24 -37.23
N ASN A 201 -57.54 -33.73 -38.24
CA ASN A 201 -57.13 -32.57 -39.02
C ASN A 201 -57.18 -31.28 -38.19
N ILE A 202 -58.16 -31.10 -37.30
CA ILE A 202 -58.21 -30.00 -36.32
C ILE A 202 -57.05 -30.11 -35.32
N ILE A 203 -56.75 -31.32 -34.81
CA ILE A 203 -55.62 -31.55 -33.91
C ILE A 203 -54.29 -31.29 -34.62
N LEU A 204 -54.14 -31.71 -35.88
CA LEU A 204 -52.96 -31.46 -36.70
C LEU A 204 -52.82 -29.98 -37.04
N THR A 205 -53.91 -29.30 -37.41
CA THR A 205 -53.93 -27.86 -37.66
C THR A 205 -53.53 -27.10 -36.39
N LYS A 206 -54.08 -27.49 -35.24
CA LYS A 206 -53.72 -26.89 -33.95
C LYS A 206 -52.26 -27.15 -33.57
N LYS A 207 -51.72 -28.35 -33.85
CA LYS A 207 -50.28 -28.63 -33.70
C LYS A 207 -49.43 -27.80 -34.65
N VAL A 208 -49.84 -27.62 -35.90
CA VAL A 208 -49.14 -26.79 -36.88
C VAL A 208 -49.17 -25.32 -36.47
N ASP A 209 -50.29 -24.84 -35.93
CA ASP A 209 -50.42 -23.49 -35.39
C ASP A 209 -49.58 -23.29 -34.13
N ASP A 210 -49.55 -24.27 -33.22
CA ASP A 210 -48.65 -24.27 -32.05
C ASP A 210 -47.17 -24.28 -32.49
N PHE A 211 -46.82 -25.05 -33.53
CA PHE A 211 -45.46 -25.04 -34.08
C PHE A 211 -45.12 -23.71 -34.75
N ARG A 212 -46.06 -23.09 -35.48
CA ARG A 212 -45.89 -21.75 -36.05
C ARG A 212 -45.73 -20.70 -34.97
N SER A 213 -46.52 -20.79 -33.90
CA SER A 213 -46.45 -19.87 -32.77
C SER A 213 -45.10 -20.00 -32.03
N LYS A 214 -44.65 -21.23 -31.75
CA LYS A 214 -43.32 -21.48 -31.17
C LYS A 214 -42.20 -21.02 -32.08
N PHE A 215 -42.31 -21.26 -33.39
CA PHE A 215 -41.32 -20.79 -34.36
C PHE A 215 -41.27 -19.26 -34.43
N ALA A 216 -42.42 -18.59 -34.37
CA ALA A 216 -42.50 -17.13 -34.33
C ALA A 216 -41.89 -16.54 -33.04
N GLU A 217 -42.14 -17.16 -31.88
CA GLU A 217 -41.48 -16.80 -30.63
C GLU A 217 -39.96 -16.98 -30.71
N GLU A 218 -39.49 -18.08 -31.30
CA GLU A 218 -38.06 -18.34 -31.45
C GLU A 218 -37.40 -17.35 -32.43
N CYS A 219 -38.09 -16.97 -33.50
CA CYS A 219 -37.68 -15.89 -34.40
C CYS A 219 -37.60 -14.54 -33.66
N GLN A 220 -38.56 -14.23 -32.78
CA GLN A 220 -38.54 -13.02 -31.95
C GLN A 220 -37.38 -13.03 -30.95
N LYS A 221 -37.13 -14.16 -30.28
CA LYS A 221 -35.96 -14.33 -29.40
C LYS A 221 -34.66 -14.12 -30.17
N ASN A 222 -34.55 -14.67 -31.38
CA ASN A 222 -33.37 -14.50 -32.22
C ASN A 222 -33.14 -13.02 -32.61
N GLU A 223 -34.20 -12.28 -32.95
CA GLU A 223 -34.08 -10.83 -33.19
C GLU A 223 -33.70 -10.04 -31.93
N SER A 224 -34.24 -10.41 -30.76
CA SER A 224 -33.82 -9.85 -29.47
C SER A 224 -32.32 -10.11 -29.21
N PHE A 225 -31.85 -11.34 -29.45
CA PHE A 225 -30.44 -11.69 -29.31
C PHE A 225 -29.54 -10.91 -30.28
N LYS A 226 -29.95 -10.73 -31.54
CA LYS A 226 -29.21 -9.89 -32.49
C LYS A 226 -29.13 -8.44 -32.00
N MET A 227 -30.19 -7.93 -31.38
CA MET A 227 -30.19 -6.58 -30.85
C MET A 227 -29.28 -6.43 -29.63
N ASP A 228 -29.29 -7.40 -28.72
CA ASP A 228 -28.35 -7.45 -27.59
C ASP A 228 -26.89 -7.55 -28.06
N ILE A 229 -26.61 -8.34 -29.10
CA ILE A 229 -25.29 -8.41 -29.71
C ILE A 229 -24.87 -7.04 -30.26
N ARG A 230 -25.77 -6.31 -30.93
CA ARG A 230 -25.48 -4.95 -31.42
C ARG A 230 -25.19 -3.97 -30.27
N VAL A 231 -25.99 -4.00 -29.21
CA VAL A 231 -25.78 -3.15 -28.03
C VAL A 231 -24.42 -3.45 -27.38
N LYS A 232 -24.11 -4.73 -27.15
CA LYS A 232 -22.80 -5.13 -26.59
C LYS A 232 -21.64 -4.78 -27.51
N THR A 233 -21.81 -4.89 -28.83
CA THR A 233 -20.80 -4.48 -29.81
C THR A 233 -20.52 -2.99 -29.76
N ASN A 234 -21.55 -2.16 -29.58
CA ASN A 234 -21.39 -0.72 -29.42
C ASN A 234 -20.73 -0.37 -28.08
N GLN A 235 -21.14 -1.00 -26.98
CA GLN A 235 -20.48 -0.82 -25.68
C GLN A 235 -19.00 -1.20 -25.74
N LEU A 236 -18.65 -2.27 -26.46
CA LEU A 236 -17.25 -2.65 -26.69
C LEU A 236 -16.48 -1.58 -27.45
N LYS A 237 -17.07 -0.97 -28.48
CA LYS A 237 -16.46 0.14 -29.21
C LYS A 237 -16.24 1.36 -28.31
N ASP A 238 -17.24 1.71 -27.49
CA ASP A 238 -17.15 2.85 -26.58
C ASP A 238 -16.06 2.64 -25.52
N LEU A 239 -16.02 1.44 -24.92
CA LEU A 239 -14.96 1.05 -23.98
C LEU A 239 -13.58 1.07 -24.64
N GLN A 240 -13.49 0.65 -25.90
CA GLN A 240 -12.23 0.66 -26.64
C GLN A 240 -11.77 2.08 -26.99
N GLN A 241 -12.69 3.00 -27.26
CA GLN A 241 -12.39 4.42 -27.40
C GLN A 241 -11.95 5.04 -26.07
N GLU A 242 -12.63 4.73 -24.96
CA GLU A 242 -12.25 5.22 -23.63
C GLU A 242 -10.86 4.70 -23.22
N LEU A 243 -10.57 3.43 -23.50
CA LEU A 243 -9.24 2.84 -23.27
C LEU A 243 -8.16 3.56 -24.07
N ASN A 244 -8.41 3.84 -25.35
CA ASN A 244 -7.47 4.56 -26.20
C ASN A 244 -7.23 6.00 -25.71
N PHE A 245 -8.28 6.70 -25.29
CA PHE A 245 -8.18 8.03 -24.72
C PHE A 245 -7.36 8.03 -23.42
N LYS A 246 -7.63 7.08 -22.51
CA LYS A 246 -6.84 6.91 -21.28
C LYS A 246 -5.38 6.58 -21.59
N LYS A 247 -5.12 5.72 -22.60
CA LYS A 247 -3.76 5.39 -23.02
C LYS A 247 -3.00 6.63 -23.51
N GLN A 248 -3.60 7.43 -24.38
CA GLN A 248 -3.00 8.69 -24.84
C GLN A 248 -2.78 9.68 -23.69
N HIS A 249 -3.74 9.78 -22.76
CA HIS A 249 -3.60 10.63 -21.58
C HIS A 249 -2.42 10.21 -20.69
N TYR A 250 -2.25 8.90 -20.45
CA TYR A 250 -1.11 8.39 -19.69
C TYR A 250 0.21 8.54 -20.43
N GLU A 251 0.25 8.34 -21.75
CA GLU A 251 1.45 8.62 -22.56
C GLU A 251 1.85 10.10 -22.46
N GLY A 252 0.88 11.03 -22.51
CA GLY A 252 1.13 12.45 -22.25
C GLY A 252 1.71 12.72 -20.87
N HIS A 253 1.12 12.14 -19.82
CA HIS A 253 1.64 12.25 -18.45
C HIS A 253 3.05 11.68 -18.28
N ILE A 254 3.35 10.55 -18.93
CA ILE A 254 4.68 9.93 -18.92
C ILE A 254 5.70 10.86 -19.58
N ASN A 255 5.35 11.45 -20.73
CA ASN A 255 6.22 12.40 -21.43
C ASN A 255 6.48 13.66 -20.58
N ASP A 256 5.46 14.21 -19.92
CA ASP A 256 5.60 15.34 -19.01
C ASP A 256 6.50 15.02 -17.82
N LEU A 257 6.32 13.84 -17.20
CA LEU A 257 7.16 13.38 -16.10
C LEU A 257 8.61 13.18 -16.56
N SER A 258 8.81 12.59 -17.74
CA SER A 258 10.14 12.39 -18.34
C SER A 258 10.84 13.73 -18.59
N THR A 259 10.10 14.72 -19.09
CA THR A 259 10.60 16.09 -19.31
C THR A 259 10.97 16.76 -17.99
N LYS A 260 10.10 16.68 -16.97
CA LYS A 260 10.38 17.21 -15.62
C LYS A 260 11.60 16.56 -15.00
N LEU A 261 11.73 15.24 -15.13
CA LEU A 261 12.88 14.49 -14.62
C LEU A 261 14.18 14.94 -15.30
N LYS A 262 14.15 15.15 -16.61
CA LYS A 262 15.28 15.70 -17.37
C LYS A 262 15.66 17.09 -16.86
N THR A 263 14.70 18.01 -16.69
CA THR A 263 14.95 19.36 -16.17
C THR A 263 15.52 19.34 -14.75
N ILE A 264 15.11 18.40 -13.91
CA ILE A 264 15.68 18.23 -12.56
C ILE A 264 17.13 17.72 -12.66
N SER A 265 17.38 16.73 -13.52
CA SER A 265 18.72 16.19 -13.74
C SER A 265 19.69 17.25 -14.28
N ASP A 266 19.25 18.07 -15.23
CA ASP A 266 20.06 19.15 -15.80
C ASP A 266 20.38 20.22 -14.75
N ARG A 267 19.39 20.64 -13.94
CA ARG A 267 19.62 21.57 -12.82
C ARG A 267 20.55 21.00 -11.77
N HIS A 268 20.43 19.72 -11.44
CA HIS A 268 21.33 19.09 -10.48
C HIS A 268 22.77 19.09 -11.02
N ARG A 269 22.96 18.77 -12.30
CA ARG A 269 24.27 18.80 -12.94
C ARG A 269 24.88 20.21 -12.94
N GLU A 270 24.08 21.23 -13.25
CA GLU A 270 24.50 22.63 -13.21
C GLU A 270 24.88 23.07 -11.80
N SER A 271 24.03 22.79 -10.81
CA SER A 271 24.29 23.09 -9.40
C SER A 271 25.56 22.42 -8.89
N THR A 272 25.77 21.14 -9.20
CA THR A 272 27.03 20.43 -8.86
C THR A 272 28.25 21.07 -9.52
N THR A 273 28.12 21.58 -10.75
CA THR A 273 29.22 22.25 -11.45
C THR A 273 29.57 23.58 -10.77
N ILE A 274 28.56 24.37 -10.39
CA ILE A 274 28.74 25.62 -9.63
C ILE A 274 29.42 25.34 -8.30
N LEU A 275 28.91 24.35 -7.54
CA LEU A 275 29.45 24.00 -6.22
C LEU A 275 30.92 23.52 -6.30
N ASN A 276 31.26 22.74 -7.33
CA ASN A 276 32.63 22.31 -7.56
C ASN A 276 33.57 23.48 -7.89
N ASN A 277 33.09 24.47 -8.67
CA ASN A 277 33.86 25.67 -8.96
C ASN A 277 34.05 26.54 -7.71
N GLU A 278 33.00 26.73 -6.90
CA GLU A 278 33.11 27.44 -5.60
C GLU A 278 34.07 26.74 -4.64
N LEU A 279 34.01 25.41 -4.56
CA LEU A 279 34.90 24.61 -3.74
C LEU A 279 36.36 24.71 -4.21
N LYS A 280 36.59 24.78 -5.53
CA LYS A 280 37.92 25.03 -6.09
C LYS A 280 38.46 26.41 -5.69
N VAL A 281 37.66 27.47 -5.85
CA VAL A 281 38.03 28.83 -5.43
C VAL A 281 38.31 28.89 -3.94
N LYS A 282 37.49 28.24 -3.11
CA LYS A 282 37.70 28.20 -1.66
C LYS A 282 38.96 27.44 -1.26
N LYS A 283 39.30 26.36 -1.95
CA LYS A 283 40.58 25.66 -1.75
C LYS A 283 41.77 26.56 -2.08
N GLU A 284 41.72 27.28 -3.20
CA GLU A 284 42.77 28.23 -3.59
C GLU A 284 42.91 29.37 -2.57
N GLN A 285 41.79 29.89 -2.02
CA GLN A 285 41.81 30.88 -0.94
C GLN A 285 42.44 30.36 0.34
N VAL A 286 42.12 29.12 0.75
CA VAL A 286 42.72 28.49 1.95
C VAL A 286 44.23 28.31 1.75
N GLU A 287 44.66 27.91 0.57
CA GLU A 287 46.09 27.72 0.26
C GLU A 287 46.86 29.06 0.30
N GLN A 288 46.28 30.14 -0.23
CA GLN A 288 46.85 31.49 -0.13
C GLN A 288 46.94 31.97 1.32
N LEU A 289 45.88 31.78 2.11
CA LEU A 289 45.90 32.15 3.54
C LEU A 289 46.94 31.33 4.32
N THR A 290 47.10 30.05 3.99
CA THR A 290 48.12 29.19 4.61
C THR A 290 49.52 29.73 4.32
N GLN A 291 49.82 30.12 3.07
CA GLN A 291 51.09 30.75 2.71
C GLN A 291 51.32 32.09 3.43
N GLN A 292 50.28 32.91 3.58
CA GLN A 292 50.38 34.17 4.35
C GLN A 292 50.69 33.91 5.83
N VAL A 293 50.04 32.91 6.43
CA VAL A 293 50.32 32.52 7.82
C VAL A 293 51.77 32.03 7.98
N GLU A 294 52.27 31.21 7.04
CA GLU A 294 53.67 30.77 7.05
C GLU A 294 54.64 31.95 6.94
N GLN A 295 54.34 32.93 6.09
CA GLN A 295 55.15 34.15 5.99
C GLN A 295 55.18 34.92 7.32
N VAL A 296 54.02 35.15 7.93
CA VAL A 296 53.92 35.86 9.22
C VAL A 296 54.65 35.11 10.33
N ILE A 297 54.60 33.77 10.33
CA ILE A 297 55.36 32.94 11.27
C ILE A 297 56.87 33.15 11.07
N ASN A 298 57.35 33.16 9.83
CA ASN A 298 58.76 33.38 9.53
C ASN A 298 59.21 34.80 9.93
N GLU A 299 58.39 35.81 9.68
CA GLU A 299 58.64 37.20 10.11
C GLU A 299 58.69 37.29 11.64
N LYS A 300 57.74 36.65 12.35
CA LYS A 300 57.76 36.57 13.82
C LYS A 300 59.06 35.95 14.34
N ILE A 301 59.52 34.85 13.74
CA ILE A 301 60.79 34.20 14.11
C ILE A 301 61.96 35.16 13.91
N SER A 302 61.97 35.90 12.79
CA SER A 302 62.99 36.92 12.51
C SER A 302 63.02 38.01 13.58
N PHE A 303 61.87 38.59 13.91
CA PHE A 303 61.77 39.63 14.94
C PHE A 303 62.12 39.10 16.34
N GLU A 304 61.78 37.85 16.65
CA GLU A 304 62.13 37.24 17.92
C GLU A 304 63.65 37.02 18.05
N ASN A 305 64.32 36.65 16.96
CA ASN A 305 65.78 36.59 16.91
C ASN A 305 66.42 37.98 17.09
N GLU A 306 65.90 38.99 16.38
CA GLU A 306 66.38 40.37 16.50
C GLU A 306 66.20 40.90 17.94
N ARG A 307 65.03 40.66 18.55
CA ARG A 307 64.78 41.01 19.95
C ARG A 307 65.79 40.36 20.89
N ASN A 308 66.08 39.07 20.69
CA ASN A 308 67.04 38.33 21.53
C ASN A 308 68.46 38.89 21.39
N ASP A 309 68.86 39.30 20.17
CA ASP A 309 70.16 39.92 19.93
C ASP A 309 70.25 41.33 20.55
N LEU A 310 69.19 42.13 20.44
CA LEU A 310 69.10 43.43 21.12
C LEU A 310 69.14 43.27 22.64
N GLU A 311 68.45 42.28 23.20
CA GLU A 311 68.49 41.99 24.63
C GLU A 311 69.91 41.60 25.09
N ARG A 312 70.63 40.80 24.31
CA ARG A 312 72.05 40.51 24.56
C ARG A 312 72.91 41.77 24.53
N GLN A 313 72.71 42.65 23.54
CA GLN A 313 73.43 43.92 23.45
C GLN A 313 73.17 44.82 24.66
N CYS A 314 71.92 44.91 25.13
CA CYS A 314 71.58 45.65 26.34
C CYS A 314 72.32 45.09 27.56
N ARG A 315 72.32 43.76 27.78
CA ARG A 315 73.06 43.15 28.89
C ARG A 315 74.56 43.44 28.85
N VAL A 316 75.16 43.42 27.67
CA VAL A 316 76.58 43.79 27.48
C VAL A 316 76.79 45.26 27.85
N LYS A 317 75.93 46.17 27.39
CA LYS A 317 76.00 47.60 27.76
C LYS A 317 75.81 47.84 29.24
N ASP A 318 74.90 47.14 29.90
CA ASP A 318 74.69 47.23 31.35
C ASP A 318 75.93 46.79 32.11
N THR A 319 76.59 45.73 31.66
CA THR A 319 77.85 45.24 32.25
C THR A 319 78.96 46.27 32.07
N ILE A 320 79.13 46.83 30.87
CA ILE A 320 80.10 47.89 30.60
C ILE A 320 79.83 49.12 31.47
N THR A 321 78.55 49.53 31.58
CA THR A 321 78.15 50.66 32.43
C THR A 321 78.52 50.39 33.89
N ALA A 322 78.21 49.20 34.42
CA ALA A 322 78.57 48.82 35.78
C ALA A 322 80.09 48.83 36.03
N ASP A 323 80.88 48.36 35.07
CA ASP A 323 82.35 48.38 35.13
C ASP A 323 82.88 49.82 35.10
N LEU A 324 82.35 50.68 34.22
CA LEU A 324 82.72 52.09 34.15
C LEU A 324 82.34 52.84 35.44
N GLU A 325 81.15 52.60 35.99
CA GLU A 325 80.77 53.16 37.30
C GLU A 325 81.70 52.69 38.42
N ALA A 326 82.12 51.43 38.40
CA ALA A 326 83.09 50.91 39.37
C ALA A 326 84.46 51.59 39.22
N GLN A 327 84.91 51.84 37.98
CA GLN A 327 86.13 52.60 37.71
C GLN A 327 86.01 54.05 38.19
N ILE A 328 84.89 54.73 37.92
CA ILE A 328 84.62 56.09 38.42
C ILE A 328 84.68 56.12 39.95
N ARG A 329 84.00 55.19 40.63
CA ARG A 329 84.05 55.08 42.10
C ARG A 329 85.47 54.86 42.63
N ASN A 330 86.32 54.13 41.89
CA ASN A 330 87.72 53.93 42.26
C ASN A 330 88.56 55.20 42.05
N LEU A 331 88.36 55.90 40.93
CA LEU A 331 89.00 57.19 40.65
C LEU A 331 88.60 58.25 41.67
N ASP A 332 87.32 58.34 42.05
CA ASP A 332 86.84 59.23 43.12
C ASP A 332 87.54 58.92 44.45
N ARG A 333 87.71 57.64 44.80
CA ARG A 333 88.48 57.25 45.99
C ARG A 333 89.95 57.65 45.90
N GLN A 334 90.59 57.51 44.73
CA GLN A 334 91.97 57.93 44.51
C GLN A 334 92.11 59.46 44.60
N LEU A 335 91.18 60.23 44.03
CA LEU A 335 91.12 61.69 44.16
C LEU A 335 90.94 62.11 45.62
N THR A 336 90.05 61.44 46.36
CA THR A 336 89.82 61.72 47.78
C THR A 336 91.08 61.43 48.61
N ALA A 337 91.79 60.33 48.30
CA ALA A 337 93.06 59.99 48.93
C ALA A 337 94.20 60.97 48.57
N ASN A 338 94.25 61.45 47.33
CA ASN A 338 95.24 62.44 46.86
C ASN A 338 94.95 63.88 47.35
N ASN A 339 93.71 64.19 47.74
CA ASN A 339 93.36 65.46 48.39
C ASN A 339 93.67 65.47 49.89
N HIS A 340 93.88 64.30 50.51
CA HIS A 340 94.18 64.18 51.94
C HIS A 340 95.52 64.82 52.39
N PRO A 341 96.59 64.92 51.57
CA PRO A 341 97.81 65.69 51.88
C PRO A 341 97.72 67.19 51.48
N ILE A 342 96.64 67.66 50.85
CA ILE A 342 96.47 69.08 50.47
C ILE A 342 95.87 69.90 51.64
N ILE A 343 95.07 69.28 52.49
CA ILE A 343 94.45 69.92 53.67
C ILE A 343 95.49 70.50 54.68
N PRO A 344 96.66 69.86 54.94
CA PRO A 344 97.71 70.47 55.75
C PRO A 344 98.46 71.63 55.05
N ILE A 345 98.39 71.74 53.72
CA ILE A 345 99.09 72.78 52.94
C ILE A 345 98.28 74.09 52.97
N GLU A 346 96.96 74.02 52.83
CA GLU A 346 96.08 75.21 53.01
C GLU A 346 96.16 75.75 54.44
N SER A 347 96.23 74.86 55.44
CA SER A 347 96.42 75.24 56.85
C SER A 347 97.78 75.88 57.15
N THR A 348 98.83 75.59 56.37
CA THR A 348 100.16 76.21 56.54
C THR A 348 100.30 77.51 55.75
N VAL A 349 99.66 77.62 54.58
CA VAL A 349 99.60 78.86 53.79
C VAL A 349 98.80 79.94 54.52
N SER A 350 97.62 79.62 55.06
CA SER A 350 96.82 80.60 55.83
C SER A 350 97.53 81.08 57.11
N LYS A 351 98.40 80.26 57.70
CA LYS A 351 99.17 80.64 58.91
C LYS A 351 100.29 81.63 58.59
N ILE A 352 100.96 81.46 57.44
CA ILE A 352 102.01 82.35 56.96
C ILE A 352 101.43 83.69 56.48
N GLU A 353 100.25 83.69 55.85
CA GLU A 353 99.56 84.92 55.44
C GLU A 353 99.08 85.75 56.63
N TYR A 354 98.59 85.11 57.69
CA TYR A 354 98.21 85.80 58.93
C TYR A 354 99.40 86.45 59.65
N GLU A 355 100.54 85.77 59.73
CA GLU A 355 101.76 86.31 60.36
C GLU A 355 102.35 87.48 59.58
N LYS A 356 102.30 87.45 58.24
CA LYS A 356 102.71 88.60 57.40
C LYS A 356 101.79 89.81 57.61
N LEU A 357 100.48 89.59 57.66
CA LEU A 357 99.51 90.66 57.83
C LEU A 357 99.65 91.33 59.21
N ASP A 358 99.92 90.55 60.27
CA ASP A 358 100.12 91.07 61.62
C ASP A 358 101.45 91.86 61.77
N GLN A 359 102.50 91.46 61.05
CA GLN A 359 103.75 92.23 60.96
C GLN A 359 103.56 93.56 60.21
N GLU A 360 102.84 93.55 59.08
CA GLU A 360 102.53 94.76 58.33
C GLU A 360 101.66 95.73 59.15
N LEU A 361 100.64 95.23 59.84
CA LEU A 361 99.76 96.01 60.72
C LEU A 361 100.54 96.66 61.88
N ASN A 362 101.44 95.92 62.52
CA ASN A 362 102.29 96.46 63.58
C ASN A 362 103.29 97.51 63.07
N SER A 363 103.82 97.36 61.84
CA SER A 363 104.68 98.36 61.22
C SER A 363 103.93 99.65 60.87
N THR A 364 102.67 99.55 60.43
CA THR A 364 101.82 100.70 60.12
C THR A 364 101.36 101.41 61.39
N ARG A 365 101.05 100.68 62.47
CA ARG A 365 100.75 101.28 63.79
C ARG A 365 101.91 102.10 64.33
N LYS A 366 103.15 101.58 64.26
CA LYS A 366 104.35 102.35 64.66
C LYS A 366 104.55 103.61 63.80
N ARG A 367 104.27 103.55 62.50
CA ARG A 367 104.30 104.73 61.62
C ARG A 367 103.21 105.74 61.98
N LEU A 368 102.01 105.27 62.34
CA LEU A 368 100.91 106.11 62.76
C LEU A 368 101.22 106.84 64.08
N ASP A 369 101.85 106.16 65.05
CA ASP A 369 102.29 106.77 66.31
C ASP A 369 103.34 107.87 66.08
N VAL A 370 104.28 107.64 65.15
CA VAL A 370 105.26 108.67 64.75
C VAL A 370 104.57 109.87 64.11
N ILE A 371 103.61 109.65 63.20
CA ILE A 371 102.84 110.74 62.58
C ILE A 371 101.99 111.49 63.62
N MET A 372 101.37 110.80 64.58
CA MET A 372 100.64 111.43 65.67
C MET A 372 101.56 112.27 66.57
N THR A 373 102.79 111.82 66.83
CA THR A 373 103.77 112.66 67.53
C THR A 373 104.22 113.87 66.69
N GLU A 374 104.37 113.74 65.37
CA GLU A 374 104.66 114.88 64.48
C GLU A 374 103.51 115.87 64.39
N ILE A 375 102.25 115.40 64.40
CA ILE A 375 101.06 116.26 64.46
C ILE A 375 101.01 117.00 65.79
N ASN A 376 101.24 116.31 66.92
CA ASN A 376 101.29 116.97 68.23
C ASN A 376 102.42 118.01 68.35
N VAL A 377 103.57 117.76 67.71
CA VAL A 377 104.67 118.75 67.60
C VAL A 377 104.27 119.92 66.70
N LYS A 378 103.57 119.66 65.58
CA LYS A 378 103.05 120.70 64.69
C LYS A 378 101.96 121.54 65.35
N ASP A 379 101.08 120.95 66.15
CA ASP A 379 100.07 121.67 66.92
C ASP A 379 100.71 122.50 68.05
N ALA A 380 101.78 122.01 68.69
CA ALA A 380 102.56 122.81 69.63
C ALA A 380 103.29 123.99 68.94
N LEU A 381 103.79 123.80 67.73
CA LEU A 381 104.36 124.86 66.88
C LEU A 381 103.30 125.85 66.41
N ASN A 382 102.10 125.39 66.05
CA ASN A 382 101.00 126.23 65.62
C ASN A 382 100.44 127.07 66.77
N ASN A 383 100.34 126.49 67.97
CA ASN A 383 100.00 127.23 69.19
C ASN A 383 101.06 128.29 69.55
N LYS A 384 102.34 128.02 69.30
CA LYS A 384 103.43 129.00 69.47
C LYS A 384 103.39 130.12 68.42
N LEU A 385 103.07 129.77 67.17
CA LEU A 385 102.88 130.74 66.08
C LEU A 385 101.64 131.63 66.32
N GLU A 386 100.54 131.08 66.86
CA GLU A 386 99.37 131.85 67.28
C GLU A 386 99.67 132.80 68.45
N GLN A 387 100.54 132.38 69.39
CA GLN A 387 101.00 133.23 70.49
C GLN A 387 101.90 134.37 69.98
N ASP A 388 102.80 134.08 69.04
CA ASP A 388 103.69 135.06 68.41
C ASP A 388 102.90 136.05 67.53
N LEU A 389 101.85 135.60 66.81
CA LEU A 389 100.95 136.48 66.05
C LEU A 389 100.06 137.36 66.95
N ARG A 390 99.68 136.89 68.15
CA ARG A 390 98.97 137.71 69.15
C ARG A 390 99.89 138.75 69.81
N LEU A 391 101.19 138.46 69.95
CA LEU A 391 102.20 139.42 70.43
C LEU A 391 102.59 140.45 69.34
N LEU A 392 102.66 140.02 68.07
CA LEU A 392 102.91 140.91 66.93
C LEU A 392 101.74 141.87 66.69
N LYS A 393 100.49 141.42 66.90
CA LYS A 393 99.30 142.27 66.84
C LYS A 393 99.23 143.28 67.99
N LYS A 394 99.69 142.92 69.20
CA LYS A 394 99.85 143.87 70.34
C LYS A 394 100.98 144.89 70.12
N PHE A 395 102.07 144.51 69.45
CA PHE A 395 103.17 145.43 69.14
C PHE A 395 102.83 146.41 68.00
N HIS A 396 101.96 146.00 67.07
CA HIS A 396 101.53 146.84 65.94
C HIS A 396 100.37 147.78 66.29
N ASP A 397 99.57 147.46 67.31
CA ASP A 397 98.45 148.30 67.79
C ASP A 397 98.88 149.28 68.92
N GLU A 398 100.08 149.15 69.52
CA GLU A 398 100.60 150.06 70.57
C GLU A 398 101.63 151.11 70.06
N GLN A 399 101.99 151.12 68.77
CA GLN A 399 102.94 152.09 68.18
C GLN A 399 102.34 153.02 67.11
N PHE A 400 101.02 152.96 66.87
CA PHE A 400 100.35 153.78 65.84
C PHE A 400 99.32 154.79 66.38
N GLU A 401 99.30 155.03 67.71
CA GLU A 401 98.41 156.01 68.34
C GLU A 401 99.16 157.02 69.22
N GLN A 402 100.31 157.52 68.72
CA GLN A 402 100.91 158.79 69.18
C GLN A 402 101.95 159.30 68.16
N HIS A 403 101.51 159.81 67.01
CA HIS A 403 101.97 161.11 66.49
C HIS A 403 101.28 161.48 65.17
N VAL A 404 100.15 162.18 65.34
CA VAL A 404 99.78 163.30 64.48
C VAL A 404 100.69 164.49 64.81
N GLN A 405 101.02 165.26 63.76
CA GLN A 405 101.68 166.58 63.69
C GLN A 405 103.22 166.57 63.88
N THR A 406 104.07 166.92 62.89
CA THR A 406 103.97 167.89 61.79
C THR A 406 104.92 167.57 60.62
N SER A 407 104.51 167.98 59.40
CA SER A 407 105.31 168.38 58.20
C SER A 407 106.19 167.33 57.51
N SER A 408 106.55 167.38 56.23
CA SER A 408 106.17 168.06 54.97
C SER A 408 107.29 167.66 53.99
N SER A 409 107.00 167.63 52.68
CA SER A 409 107.95 167.64 51.55
C SER A 409 108.40 166.28 50.96
N ASP A 410 108.00 166.10 49.69
CA ASP A 410 108.79 165.55 48.56
C ASP A 410 108.16 164.39 47.80
N ALA A 411 107.24 164.78 46.92
CA ALA A 411 106.82 164.08 45.74
C ALA A 411 107.73 164.45 44.55
N GLU A 412 108.78 163.68 44.24
CA GLU A 412 109.42 163.76 42.89
C GLU A 412 110.31 162.55 42.51
N GLN A 413 110.18 161.37 43.15
CA GLN A 413 110.95 160.17 42.76
C GLN A 413 110.09 158.96 42.35
N LEU A 414 108.76 159.00 42.58
CA LEU A 414 107.82 157.89 42.30
C LEU A 414 107.33 157.79 40.83
N ARG A 415 107.84 158.62 39.90
CA ARG A 415 107.38 158.63 38.49
C ARG A 415 108.24 157.81 37.52
N THR A 416 109.36 157.24 37.96
CA THR A 416 110.28 156.47 37.10
C THR A 416 110.19 154.95 37.28
N GLU A 417 109.67 154.45 38.40
CA GLU A 417 109.63 153.00 38.71
C GLU A 417 108.34 152.29 38.23
N ILE A 418 107.27 153.04 37.96
CA ILE A 418 105.96 152.52 37.53
C ILE A 418 105.96 152.04 36.06
N ARG A 419 106.97 152.39 35.24
CA ARG A 419 107.03 151.97 33.82
C ARG A 419 107.58 150.56 33.60
N THR A 420 108.24 149.96 34.59
CA THR A 420 108.92 148.66 34.42
C THR A 420 108.05 147.46 34.81
N LEU A 421 107.05 147.66 35.68
CA LEU A 421 106.16 146.59 36.16
C LEU A 421 104.96 146.28 35.25
N LYS A 422 104.68 147.13 34.24
CA LYS A 422 103.56 146.93 33.30
C LYS A 422 103.83 145.88 32.22
N ARG A 423 105.08 145.40 32.07
CA ARG A 423 105.48 144.43 31.02
C ARG A 423 105.45 142.96 31.49
N LEU A 424 105.26 142.70 32.78
CA LEU A 424 105.23 141.34 33.38
C LEU A 424 103.82 140.74 33.54
N CYS A 425 102.75 141.54 33.36
CA CYS A 425 101.37 141.07 33.51
C CYS A 425 100.75 140.51 32.22
N GLU A 426 101.35 140.74 31.04
CA GLU A 426 100.82 140.27 29.75
C GLU A 426 101.16 138.81 29.45
N GLU A 427 102.22 138.24 30.06
CA GLU A 427 102.62 136.82 29.84
C GLU A 427 101.77 135.78 30.60
N LYS A 428 100.99 136.17 31.62
CA LYS A 428 100.15 135.23 32.40
C LYS A 428 98.69 135.08 31.91
N ALA A 429 98.24 135.90 30.96
CA ALA A 429 96.88 135.83 30.43
C ALA A 429 96.68 134.66 29.43
N ASP A 430 97.72 134.28 28.70
CA ASP A 430 97.65 133.22 27.67
C ASP A 430 97.59 131.80 28.25
N GLU A 431 98.09 131.57 29.46
CA GLU A 431 98.05 130.26 30.12
C GLU A 431 96.65 129.90 30.66
N PHE A 432 95.83 130.90 31.02
CA PHE A 432 94.47 130.69 31.52
C PHE A 432 93.47 130.36 30.40
N HIS A 433 93.68 130.88 29.18
CA HIS A 433 92.80 130.61 28.05
C HIS A 433 92.90 129.15 27.55
N LYS A 434 94.08 128.54 27.67
CA LYS A 434 94.32 127.13 27.28
C LYS A 434 93.58 126.13 28.19
N LYS A 435 93.51 126.38 29.51
CA LYS A 435 92.79 125.53 30.47
C LYS A 435 91.26 125.60 30.34
N CYS A 436 90.71 126.71 29.89
CA CYS A 436 89.27 126.86 29.69
C CYS A 436 88.75 126.12 28.44
N LEU A 437 89.60 125.85 27.44
CA LEU A 437 89.20 125.04 26.28
C LEU A 437 89.11 123.54 26.61
N GLU A 438 90.06 123.00 27.38
CA GLU A 438 90.09 121.56 27.74
C GLU A 438 88.90 121.13 28.62
N LEU A 439 88.41 122.02 29.49
CA LEU A 439 87.22 121.77 30.31
C LEU A 439 85.92 121.73 29.50
N ARG A 440 85.82 122.52 28.42
CA ARG A 440 84.62 122.56 27.57
C ARG A 440 84.51 121.28 26.72
N THR A 441 85.63 120.72 26.26
CA THR A 441 85.68 119.45 25.52
C THR A 441 85.32 118.23 26.38
N CYS A 442 85.69 118.22 27.66
CA CYS A 442 85.29 117.13 28.57
C CYS A 442 83.77 117.13 28.88
N GLN A 443 83.15 118.30 28.93
CA GLN A 443 81.73 118.43 29.24
C GLN A 443 80.82 118.03 28.06
N GLU A 444 81.25 118.28 26.82
CA GLU A 444 80.56 117.77 25.62
C GLU A 444 80.66 116.24 25.49
N ASN A 445 81.81 115.64 25.83
CA ASN A 445 81.99 114.19 25.78
C ASN A 445 81.12 113.44 26.81
N LEU A 446 80.93 113.99 28.01
CA LEU A 446 80.01 113.43 29.03
C LEU A 446 78.53 113.50 28.61
N SER A 447 78.12 114.55 27.91
CA SER A 447 76.75 114.70 27.40
C SER A 447 76.43 113.71 26.28
N ILE A 448 77.40 113.40 25.43
CA ILE A 448 77.28 112.40 24.35
C ILE A 448 77.22 110.98 24.94
N GLU A 449 77.97 110.68 26.00
CA GLU A 449 77.90 109.38 26.68
C GLU A 449 76.54 109.16 27.37
N HIS A 450 75.97 110.20 27.99
CA HIS A 450 74.70 110.08 28.69
C HIS A 450 73.52 109.81 27.73
N ASN A 451 73.53 110.37 26.51
CA ASN A 451 72.53 110.09 25.49
C ASN A 451 72.65 108.68 24.88
N LYS A 452 73.86 108.13 24.78
CA LYS A 452 74.05 106.72 24.36
C LYS A 452 73.48 105.74 25.39
N ASN A 453 73.62 106.04 26.69
CA ASN A 453 73.07 105.19 27.75
C ASN A 453 71.52 105.18 27.77
N ASN A 454 70.87 106.32 27.55
CA ASN A 454 69.40 106.38 27.46
C ASN A 454 68.85 105.63 26.24
N THR A 455 69.59 105.60 25.14
CA THR A 455 69.21 104.85 23.94
C THR A 455 69.34 103.35 24.18
N TYR A 456 70.40 102.93 24.87
CA TYR A 456 70.62 101.54 25.28
C TYR A 456 69.56 101.03 26.28
N GLU A 457 69.14 101.84 27.25
CA GLU A 457 68.04 101.47 28.16
C GLU A 457 66.71 101.34 27.42
N TYR A 458 66.42 102.22 26.47
CA TYR A 458 65.20 102.13 25.67
C TYR A 458 65.19 100.86 24.80
N GLU A 459 66.32 100.52 24.17
CA GLU A 459 66.47 99.28 23.41
C GLU A 459 66.36 98.04 24.30
N GLN A 460 66.94 98.05 25.50
CA GLN A 460 66.77 96.97 26.47
C GLN A 460 65.30 96.83 26.94
N GLN A 461 64.60 97.94 27.15
CA GLN A 461 63.17 97.93 27.51
C GLN A 461 62.32 97.34 26.39
N GLN A 462 62.59 97.70 25.13
CA GLN A 462 61.93 97.12 23.97
C GLN A 462 62.22 95.62 23.84
N LEU A 463 63.48 95.21 24.05
CA LEU A 463 63.84 93.80 24.03
C LEU A 463 63.12 93.00 25.12
N ARG A 464 63.01 93.55 26.34
CA ARG A 464 62.28 92.91 27.45
C ARG A 464 60.80 92.75 27.13
N ASN A 465 60.17 93.76 26.53
CA ASN A 465 58.77 93.68 26.12
C ASN A 465 58.56 92.64 25.02
N LEU A 466 59.45 92.59 24.02
CA LEU A 466 59.39 91.57 22.96
C LEU A 466 59.63 90.16 23.52
N LEU A 467 60.55 90.00 24.46
CA LEU A 467 60.82 88.72 25.13
C LEU A 467 59.62 88.29 25.97
N GLN A 468 58.95 89.22 26.66
CA GLN A 468 57.74 88.94 27.43
C GLN A 468 56.57 88.50 26.54
N ILE A 469 56.33 89.19 25.42
CA ILE A 469 55.30 88.81 24.44
C ILE A 469 55.62 87.43 23.85
N SER A 470 56.87 87.18 23.47
CA SER A 470 57.31 85.88 22.96
C SER A 470 57.10 84.76 23.99
N ASN A 471 57.44 85.00 25.26
CA ASN A 471 57.22 84.03 26.33
C ASN A 471 55.73 83.77 26.58
N GLN A 472 54.87 84.79 26.51
CA GLN A 472 53.41 84.61 26.61
C GLN A 472 52.87 83.77 25.46
N GLN A 473 53.31 84.02 24.23
CA GLN A 473 52.93 83.23 23.05
C GLN A 473 53.41 81.77 23.16
N LEU A 474 54.64 81.55 23.64
CA LEU A 474 55.16 80.20 23.87
C LEU A 474 54.35 79.45 24.93
N GLU A 475 53.91 80.12 25.98
CA GLU A 475 53.09 79.53 27.04
C GLU A 475 51.67 79.21 26.53
N GLU A 476 51.05 80.07 25.73
CA GLU A 476 49.79 79.78 25.05
C GLU A 476 49.91 78.58 24.09
N ILE A 477 51.02 78.48 23.35
CA ILE A 477 51.28 77.33 22.47
C ILE A 477 51.47 76.06 23.30
N ARG A 478 52.18 76.11 24.44
CA ARG A 478 52.35 74.97 25.34
C ARG A 478 51.03 74.49 25.92
N ASN A 479 50.20 75.40 26.43
CA ASN A 479 48.89 75.07 26.98
C ASN A 479 47.98 74.46 25.91
N ASN A 480 47.97 75.01 24.69
CA ASN A 480 47.22 74.45 23.56
C ASN A 480 47.73 73.07 23.14
N LEU A 481 49.05 72.84 23.20
CA LEU A 481 49.65 71.54 22.90
C LEU A 481 49.25 70.52 23.98
N GLU A 482 49.32 70.89 25.25
CA GLU A 482 48.95 70.04 26.38
C GLU A 482 47.46 69.66 26.32
N GLU A 483 46.57 70.62 26.06
CA GLU A 483 45.13 70.34 25.87
C GLU A 483 44.88 69.39 24.69
N LYS A 484 45.62 69.58 23.57
CA LYS A 484 45.53 68.68 22.41
C LYS A 484 46.04 67.28 22.71
N THR A 485 47.14 67.15 23.46
CA THR A 485 47.69 65.86 23.88
C THR A 485 46.67 65.12 24.75
N LEU A 486 46.05 65.82 25.71
CA LEU A 486 45.05 65.25 26.61
C LEU A 486 43.80 64.77 25.84
N LYS A 487 43.30 65.56 24.87
CA LYS A 487 42.24 65.12 23.95
C LYS A 487 42.65 63.93 23.09
N ASN A 488 43.91 63.84 22.69
CA ASN A 488 44.41 62.73 21.90
C ASN A 488 44.45 61.44 22.72
N GLU A 489 44.85 61.52 24.00
CA GLU A 489 44.77 60.40 24.95
C GLU A 489 43.32 59.96 25.19
N GLU A 490 42.37 60.89 25.29
CA GLU A 490 40.93 60.57 25.37
C GLU A 490 40.45 59.85 24.10
N PHE A 491 40.84 60.31 22.91
CA PHE A 491 40.50 59.64 21.66
C PHE A 491 41.11 58.24 21.56
N GLU A 492 42.36 58.04 21.99
CA GLU A 492 42.98 56.72 22.03
C GLU A 492 42.24 55.77 22.99
N GLN A 493 41.78 56.26 24.15
CA GLN A 493 40.95 55.47 25.06
C GLN A 493 39.62 55.07 24.40
N ILE A 494 38.93 56.00 23.74
CA ILE A 494 37.68 55.72 23.02
C ILE A 494 37.92 54.70 21.90
N ILE A 495 39.01 54.83 21.13
CA ILE A 495 39.36 53.88 20.06
C ILE A 495 39.61 52.49 20.66
N ASN A 496 40.33 52.39 21.77
CA ASN A 496 40.59 51.12 22.45
C ASN A 496 39.31 50.48 22.99
N GLU A 497 38.38 51.26 23.55
CA GLU A 497 37.06 50.78 23.98
C GLU A 497 36.22 50.29 22.80
N LEU A 498 36.21 51.04 21.69
CA LEU A 498 35.51 50.64 20.46
C LEU A 498 36.10 49.35 19.88
N ASN A 499 37.42 49.21 19.85
CA ASN A 499 38.09 48.00 19.39
C ASN A 499 37.76 46.79 20.31
N SER A 500 37.77 46.98 21.62
CA SER A 500 37.37 45.94 22.58
C SER A 500 35.91 45.51 22.39
N ASN A 501 35.00 46.48 22.18
CA ASN A 501 33.59 46.21 21.91
C ASN A 501 33.40 45.49 20.57
N ASN A 502 34.17 45.86 19.55
CA ASN A 502 34.12 45.20 18.24
C ASN A 502 34.59 43.74 18.33
N ASN A 503 35.70 43.47 19.02
CA ASN A 503 36.18 42.11 19.27
C ASN A 503 35.14 41.27 20.03
N LEU A 504 34.43 41.86 21.00
CA LEU A 504 33.35 41.20 21.72
C LEU A 504 32.15 40.90 20.82
N LEU A 505 31.79 41.82 19.92
CA LEU A 505 30.72 41.61 18.94
C LEU A 505 31.09 40.51 17.94
N GLU A 506 32.31 40.51 17.41
CA GLU A 506 32.81 39.45 16.53
C GLU A 506 32.78 38.08 17.22
N THR A 507 33.25 38.01 18.48
CA THR A 507 33.20 36.77 19.27
C THR A 507 31.76 36.27 19.44
N LYS A 508 30.82 37.16 19.80
CA LYS A 508 29.40 36.80 19.94
C LYS A 508 28.76 36.39 18.61
N LEU A 509 29.18 37.02 17.51
CA LEU A 509 28.71 36.66 16.18
C LEU A 509 29.17 35.25 15.79
N ILE A 510 30.44 34.93 16.04
CA ILE A 510 31.02 33.60 15.81
C ILE A 510 30.31 32.55 16.67
N GLU A 511 30.08 32.82 17.96
CA GLU A 511 29.31 31.93 18.85
C GLU A 511 27.89 31.69 18.33
N THR A 512 27.22 32.75 17.88
CA THR A 512 25.86 32.67 17.33
C THR A 512 25.83 31.86 16.04
N MET A 513 26.76 32.10 15.11
CA MET A 513 26.90 31.33 13.88
C MET A 513 27.16 29.85 14.17
N THR A 514 28.07 29.56 15.11
CA THR A 514 28.38 28.18 15.52
C THR A 514 27.15 27.49 16.12
N SER A 515 26.36 28.20 16.93
CA SER A 515 25.10 27.68 17.47
C SER A 515 24.05 27.43 16.39
N ILE A 516 23.99 28.27 15.35
CA ILE A 516 23.11 28.09 14.19
C ILE A 516 23.56 26.85 13.40
N ASP A 517 24.85 26.68 13.16
CA ASP A 517 25.39 25.52 12.44
C ASP A 517 25.12 24.20 13.18
N LEU A 518 25.28 24.18 14.51
CA LEU A 518 24.91 23.03 15.33
C LEU A 518 23.41 22.73 15.28
N ARG A 519 22.56 23.77 15.29
CA ARG A 519 21.11 23.62 15.14
C ARG A 519 20.74 23.07 13.77
N ASN A 520 21.35 23.58 12.69
CA ASN A 520 21.13 23.10 11.33
C ASN A 520 21.56 21.64 11.17
N LYS A 521 22.72 21.27 11.73
CA LYS A 521 23.18 19.88 11.76
C LYS A 521 22.17 18.97 12.47
N THR A 522 21.66 19.40 13.62
CA THR A 522 20.65 18.65 14.38
C THR A 522 19.34 18.49 13.58
N ILE A 523 18.91 19.52 12.85
CA ILE A 523 17.73 19.45 11.97
C ILE A 523 17.95 18.43 10.86
N ILE A 524 19.11 18.46 10.18
CA ILE A 524 19.46 17.49 9.13
C ILE A 524 19.46 16.06 9.69
N ASP A 525 20.02 15.85 10.88
CA ASP A 525 20.02 14.53 11.51
C ASP A 525 18.59 14.04 11.82
N TYR A 526 17.68 14.94 12.24
CA TYR A 526 16.27 14.61 12.42
C TYR A 526 15.54 14.33 11.10
N GLU A 527 15.80 15.10 10.04
CA GLU A 527 15.25 14.85 8.71
C GLU A 527 15.65 13.46 8.19
N GLN A 528 16.92 13.08 8.35
CA GLN A 528 17.40 11.75 7.98
C GLN A 528 16.73 10.63 8.80
N GLN A 529 16.49 10.85 10.10
CA GLN A 529 15.75 9.89 10.94
C GLN A 529 14.28 9.76 10.51
N ILE A 530 13.63 10.88 10.17
CA ILE A 530 12.26 10.89 9.66
C ILE A 530 12.17 10.12 8.34
N ASP A 531 13.11 10.36 7.41
CA ASP A 531 13.16 9.63 6.14
C ASP A 531 13.39 8.13 6.34
N LYS A 532 14.23 7.74 7.30
CA LYS A 532 14.42 6.34 7.68
C LYS A 532 13.10 5.72 8.20
N ILE A 533 12.43 6.38 9.15
CA ILE A 533 11.14 5.91 9.68
C ILE A 533 10.08 5.81 8.57
N LYS A 534 10.04 6.80 7.67
CA LYS A 534 9.13 6.81 6.53
C LYS A 534 9.37 5.62 5.60
N ASN A 535 10.62 5.32 5.29
CA ASN A 535 10.99 4.15 4.49
C ASN A 535 10.61 2.84 5.20
N ASP A 536 10.88 2.72 6.50
CA ASP A 536 10.50 1.54 7.29
C ASP A 536 8.98 1.35 7.32
N LEU A 537 8.20 2.43 7.48
CA LEU A 537 6.74 2.40 7.40
C LEU A 537 6.24 2.03 6.01
N LEU A 538 6.89 2.50 4.95
CA LEU A 538 6.53 2.18 3.56
C LEU A 538 6.77 0.69 3.27
N ILE A 539 7.89 0.13 3.76
CA ILE A 539 8.20 -1.30 3.69
C ILE A 539 7.15 -2.11 4.45
N LYS A 540 6.84 -1.74 5.71
CA LYS A 540 5.79 -2.41 6.49
C LYS A 540 4.42 -2.33 5.83
N THR A 541 4.07 -1.20 5.22
CA THR A 541 2.80 -1.03 4.50
C THR A 541 2.75 -1.97 3.30
N LYS A 542 3.85 -2.10 2.56
CA LYS A 542 3.96 -3.09 1.47
C LYS A 542 3.80 -4.51 1.98
N GLU A 543 4.48 -4.89 3.07
CA GLU A 543 4.32 -6.23 3.67
C GLU A 543 2.88 -6.51 4.12
N ILE A 544 2.19 -5.52 4.68
CA ILE A 544 0.76 -5.64 5.04
C ILE A 544 -0.09 -5.84 3.78
N PHE A 545 0.19 -5.08 2.72
CA PHE A 545 -0.54 -5.20 1.46
C PHE A 545 -0.33 -6.58 0.80
N ASP A 546 0.91 -7.08 0.81
CA ASP A 546 1.25 -8.42 0.30
C ASP A 546 0.54 -9.51 1.13
N LYS A 547 0.52 -9.37 2.46
CA LYS A 547 -0.23 -10.27 3.35
C LYS A 547 -1.74 -10.21 3.11
N GLN A 548 -2.31 -9.02 2.91
CA GLN A 548 -3.72 -8.87 2.58
C GLN A 548 -4.06 -9.50 1.24
N THR A 549 -3.18 -9.36 0.24
CA THR A 549 -3.34 -10.00 -1.06
C THR A 549 -3.33 -11.52 -0.92
N HIS A 550 -2.44 -12.06 -0.09
CA HIS A 550 -2.41 -13.49 0.21
C HIS A 550 -3.66 -13.97 0.96
N ILE A 551 -4.16 -13.19 1.93
CA ILE A 551 -5.43 -13.49 2.62
C ILE A 551 -6.58 -13.53 1.61
N ASN A 552 -6.69 -12.54 0.73
CA ASN A 552 -7.73 -12.51 -0.30
C ASN A 552 -7.65 -13.74 -1.24
N GLN A 553 -6.45 -14.20 -1.58
CA GLN A 553 -6.26 -15.44 -2.35
C GLN A 553 -6.71 -16.68 -1.58
N LEU A 554 -6.40 -16.76 -0.29
CA LEU A 554 -6.85 -17.86 0.57
C LEU A 554 -8.38 -17.85 0.74
N GLU A 555 -8.99 -16.68 0.91
CA GLU A 555 -10.44 -16.51 0.96
C GLU A 555 -11.09 -16.95 -0.35
N GLN A 556 -10.55 -16.54 -1.50
CA GLN A 556 -11.05 -16.99 -2.80
C GLN A 556 -10.93 -18.51 -2.96
N ASN A 557 -9.77 -19.08 -2.62
CA ASN A 557 -9.58 -20.53 -2.65
C ASN A 557 -10.57 -21.26 -1.72
N LEU A 558 -10.88 -20.69 -0.56
CA LEU A 558 -11.84 -21.26 0.38
C LEU A 558 -13.27 -21.18 -0.17
N ILE A 559 -13.64 -20.08 -0.83
CA ILE A 559 -14.91 -19.93 -1.55
C ILE A 559 -15.00 -20.98 -2.66
N ASP A 560 -13.97 -21.11 -3.49
CA ASP A 560 -13.94 -22.06 -4.62
C ASP A 560 -14.04 -23.51 -4.12
N LYS A 561 -13.31 -23.86 -3.05
CA LYS A 561 -13.40 -25.19 -2.42
C LYS A 561 -14.74 -25.44 -1.76
N THR A 562 -15.36 -24.43 -1.14
CA THR A 562 -16.70 -24.55 -0.57
C THR A 562 -17.74 -24.78 -1.66
N ALA A 563 -17.60 -24.08 -2.79
CA ALA A 563 -18.45 -24.30 -3.97
C ALA A 563 -18.27 -25.71 -4.54
N GLU A 564 -17.02 -26.21 -4.64
CA GLU A 564 -16.73 -27.58 -5.07
C GLU A 564 -17.37 -28.62 -4.12
N VAL A 565 -17.26 -28.42 -2.80
CA VAL A 565 -17.90 -29.29 -1.80
C VAL A 565 -19.42 -29.24 -1.92
N ALA A 566 -20.02 -28.06 -2.12
CA ALA A 566 -21.46 -27.93 -2.32
C ALA A 566 -21.92 -28.69 -3.57
N GLN A 567 -21.15 -28.59 -4.66
CA GLN A 567 -21.44 -29.29 -5.91
C GLN A 567 -21.28 -30.81 -5.79
N LEU A 568 -20.27 -31.27 -5.04
CA LEU A 568 -20.10 -32.68 -4.71
C LEU A 568 -21.24 -33.20 -3.82
N ASN A 569 -21.69 -32.40 -2.85
CA ASN A 569 -22.85 -32.74 -2.02
C ASN A 569 -24.12 -32.85 -2.85
N GLU A 570 -24.38 -31.89 -3.74
CA GLU A 570 -25.53 -31.93 -4.65
C GLU A 570 -25.49 -33.17 -5.56
N THR A 571 -24.30 -33.53 -6.04
CA THR A 571 -24.07 -34.75 -6.84
C THR A 571 -24.32 -36.02 -6.02
N LEU A 572 -23.81 -36.07 -4.79
CA LEU A 572 -24.02 -37.19 -3.88
C LEU A 572 -25.50 -37.34 -3.52
N GLU A 573 -26.19 -36.23 -3.27
CA GLU A 573 -27.61 -36.20 -2.89
C GLU A 573 -28.50 -36.61 -4.07
N THR A 574 -28.19 -36.15 -5.29
CA THR A 574 -28.87 -36.62 -6.50
C THR A 574 -28.61 -38.10 -6.77
N ASP A 575 -27.40 -38.61 -6.54
CA ASP A 575 -27.11 -40.04 -6.71
C ASP A 575 -27.72 -40.91 -5.60
N LEU A 576 -27.83 -40.40 -4.37
CA LEU A 576 -28.59 -41.03 -3.29
C LEU A 576 -30.07 -41.11 -3.64
N VAL A 577 -30.67 -40.02 -4.15
CA VAL A 577 -32.07 -40.00 -4.61
C VAL A 577 -32.28 -40.96 -5.79
N LYS A 578 -31.35 -41.02 -6.75
CA LYS A 578 -31.40 -42.02 -7.82
C LYS A 578 -31.29 -43.45 -7.29
N ASN A 579 -30.42 -43.70 -6.30
CA ASN A 579 -30.31 -45.01 -5.68
C ASN A 579 -31.58 -45.39 -4.90
N GLN A 580 -32.15 -44.47 -4.13
CA GLN A 580 -33.45 -44.67 -3.47
C GLN A 580 -34.56 -44.93 -4.48
N HIS A 581 -34.57 -44.25 -5.63
CA HIS A 581 -35.51 -44.54 -6.70
C HIS A 581 -35.27 -45.90 -7.35
N ARG A 582 -34.01 -46.34 -7.51
CA ARG A 582 -33.67 -47.68 -8.02
C ARG A 582 -34.08 -48.77 -7.02
N GLU A 583 -33.82 -48.57 -5.73
CA GLU A 583 -34.23 -49.48 -4.66
C GLU A 583 -35.76 -49.55 -4.58
N LYS A 584 -36.45 -48.41 -4.60
CA LYS A 584 -37.92 -48.37 -4.62
C LYS A 584 -38.50 -49.01 -5.87
N PHE A 585 -37.88 -48.78 -7.04
CA PHE A 585 -38.30 -49.45 -8.28
C PHE A 585 -38.09 -50.96 -8.18
N ALA A 586 -36.94 -51.41 -7.65
CA ALA A 586 -36.67 -52.82 -7.42
C ALA A 586 -37.63 -53.44 -6.39
N GLU A 587 -37.98 -52.70 -5.34
CA GLU A 587 -38.94 -53.10 -4.31
C GLU A 587 -40.36 -53.17 -4.89
N ASP A 588 -40.80 -52.20 -5.68
CA ASP A 588 -42.08 -52.22 -6.40
C ASP A 588 -42.13 -53.38 -7.40
N HIS A 589 -41.03 -53.66 -8.11
CA HIS A 589 -40.93 -54.78 -9.04
C HIS A 589 -40.93 -56.12 -8.31
N ALA A 590 -40.24 -56.22 -7.16
CA ALA A 590 -40.25 -57.39 -6.30
C ALA A 590 -41.64 -57.62 -5.70
N THR A 591 -42.33 -56.56 -5.27
CA THR A 591 -43.69 -56.61 -4.72
C THR A 591 -44.70 -57.02 -5.78
N LYS A 592 -44.57 -56.50 -7.00
CA LYS A 592 -45.36 -56.91 -8.16
C LYS A 592 -45.09 -58.37 -8.52
N ALA A 593 -43.82 -58.78 -8.58
CA ALA A 593 -43.45 -60.18 -8.81
C ALA A 593 -43.99 -61.10 -7.70
N LEU A 594 -43.98 -60.67 -6.44
CA LEU A 594 -44.58 -61.41 -5.32
C LEU A 594 -46.10 -61.50 -5.43
N SER A 595 -46.75 -60.44 -5.89
CA SER A 595 -48.19 -60.43 -6.22
C SER A 595 -48.49 -61.40 -7.36
N ASP A 596 -47.73 -61.36 -8.45
CA ASP A 596 -47.88 -62.24 -9.60
C ASP A 596 -47.60 -63.69 -9.21
N ILE A 597 -46.58 -63.96 -8.39
CA ILE A 597 -46.32 -65.28 -7.80
C ILE A 597 -47.50 -65.73 -6.95
N LYS A 598 -48.11 -64.86 -6.12
CA LYS A 598 -49.30 -65.22 -5.33
C LYS A 598 -50.52 -65.51 -6.21
N ILE A 599 -50.69 -64.79 -7.31
CA ILE A 599 -51.74 -65.05 -8.31
C ILE A 599 -51.49 -66.40 -8.97
N LEU A 600 -50.29 -66.64 -9.47
CA LEU A 600 -49.88 -67.91 -10.07
C LEU A 600 -49.99 -69.07 -9.08
N GLN A 601 -49.69 -68.88 -7.79
CA GLN A 601 -49.88 -69.88 -6.75
C GLN A 601 -51.36 -70.18 -6.48
N ARG A 602 -52.26 -69.20 -6.58
CA ARG A 602 -53.71 -69.43 -6.51
C ARG A 602 -54.21 -70.16 -7.75
N GLU A 603 -53.74 -69.78 -8.93
CA GLU A 603 -54.07 -70.45 -10.19
C GLU A 603 -53.56 -71.89 -10.21
N LEU A 604 -52.33 -72.14 -9.74
CA LEU A 604 -51.77 -73.48 -9.54
C LEU A 604 -52.58 -74.30 -8.53
N ARG A 605 -53.07 -73.69 -7.44
CA ARG A 605 -53.97 -74.40 -6.51
C ARG A 605 -55.28 -74.78 -7.19
N HIS A 606 -55.91 -73.85 -7.91
CA HIS A 606 -57.14 -74.16 -8.67
C HIS A 606 -56.93 -75.19 -9.77
N LEU A 607 -55.79 -75.16 -10.46
CA LEU A 607 -55.39 -76.20 -11.42
C LEU A 607 -55.13 -77.53 -10.73
N SER A 608 -54.51 -77.55 -9.55
CA SER A 608 -54.30 -78.77 -8.76
C SER A 608 -55.62 -79.36 -8.26
N GLU A 609 -56.57 -78.52 -7.82
CA GLU A 609 -57.91 -78.94 -7.41
C GLU A 609 -58.68 -79.51 -8.60
N SER A 610 -58.61 -78.85 -9.77
CA SER A 610 -59.17 -79.34 -11.02
C SER A 610 -58.53 -80.65 -11.49
N LEU A 611 -57.21 -80.81 -11.32
CA LEU A 611 -56.48 -82.04 -11.63
C LEU A 611 -56.87 -83.20 -10.70
N VAL A 612 -57.04 -82.94 -9.40
CA VAL A 612 -57.52 -83.94 -8.42
C VAL A 612 -58.95 -84.37 -8.75
N GLU A 613 -59.80 -83.45 -9.20
CA GLU A 613 -61.16 -83.77 -9.64
C GLU A 613 -61.18 -84.55 -10.97
N ARG A 614 -60.21 -84.26 -11.86
CA ARG A 614 -59.97 -85.02 -13.09
C ARG A 614 -59.38 -86.42 -12.84
N GLU A 615 -58.54 -86.58 -11.83
CA GLU A 615 -58.04 -87.89 -11.38
C GLU A 615 -59.14 -88.73 -10.74
N ARG A 616 -60.05 -88.13 -9.96
CA ARG A 616 -61.21 -88.83 -9.41
C ARG A 616 -62.12 -89.35 -10.52
N THR A 617 -62.41 -88.52 -11.52
CA THR A 617 -63.22 -88.93 -12.69
C THR A 617 -62.52 -89.97 -13.55
N ASN A 618 -61.21 -89.86 -13.78
CA ASN A 618 -60.43 -90.88 -14.47
C ASN A 618 -60.36 -92.21 -13.71
N LYS A 619 -60.32 -92.19 -12.37
CA LYS A 619 -60.37 -93.40 -11.55
C LYS A 619 -61.71 -94.12 -11.71
N THR A 620 -62.83 -93.39 -11.67
CA THR A 620 -64.17 -93.95 -11.92
C THR A 620 -64.30 -94.51 -13.34
N LEU A 621 -63.72 -93.82 -14.34
CA LEU A 621 -63.72 -94.27 -15.73
C LEU A 621 -62.88 -95.55 -15.91
N ASN A 622 -61.71 -95.63 -15.27
CA ASN A 622 -60.87 -96.83 -15.29
C ASN A 622 -61.54 -98.01 -14.60
N GLU A 623 -62.25 -97.80 -13.49
CA GLU A 623 -63.04 -98.86 -12.83
C GLU A 623 -64.17 -99.38 -13.75
N GLN A 624 -64.83 -98.51 -14.51
CA GLN A 624 -65.82 -98.89 -15.53
C GLN A 624 -65.20 -99.65 -16.72
N ILE A 625 -64.04 -99.21 -17.21
CA ILE A 625 -63.30 -99.91 -18.28
C ILE A 625 -62.84 -101.29 -17.79
N GLN A 626 -62.40 -101.42 -16.54
CA GLN A 626 -61.98 -102.69 -15.94
C GLN A 626 -63.17 -103.68 -15.84
N GLN A 627 -64.36 -103.20 -15.47
CA GLN A 627 -65.59 -104.00 -15.43
C GLN A 627 -65.98 -104.48 -16.84
N LEU A 628 -66.00 -103.59 -17.83
CA LEU A 628 -66.29 -103.92 -19.23
C LEU A 628 -65.27 -104.90 -19.82
N THR A 629 -63.99 -104.75 -19.47
CA THR A 629 -62.92 -105.66 -19.93
C THR A 629 -63.08 -107.06 -19.34
N ASN A 630 -63.48 -107.17 -18.07
CA ASN A 630 -63.75 -108.45 -17.43
C ASN A 630 -64.99 -109.15 -18.01
N GLU A 631 -66.05 -108.41 -18.33
CA GLU A 631 -67.23 -108.95 -19.04
C GLU A 631 -66.88 -109.44 -20.44
N PHE A 632 -66.07 -108.67 -21.19
CA PHE A 632 -65.59 -109.08 -22.51
C PHE A 632 -64.74 -110.35 -22.46
N ARG A 633 -63.88 -110.49 -21.44
CA ARG A 633 -63.05 -111.69 -21.26
C ARG A 633 -63.90 -112.93 -20.98
N LEU A 634 -64.89 -112.82 -20.10
CA LEU A 634 -65.84 -113.91 -19.81
C LEU A 634 -66.61 -114.35 -21.06
N LYS A 635 -67.12 -113.40 -21.85
CA LYS A 635 -67.79 -113.67 -23.13
C LYS A 635 -66.86 -114.29 -24.17
N HIS A 636 -65.59 -113.89 -24.21
CA HIS A 636 -64.59 -114.45 -25.11
C HIS A 636 -64.24 -115.91 -24.74
N ASP A 637 -64.11 -116.20 -23.44
CA ASP A 637 -63.84 -117.55 -22.95
C ASP A 637 -65.03 -118.50 -23.21
N GLU A 638 -66.28 -118.03 -23.07
CA GLU A 638 -67.49 -118.76 -23.47
C GLU A 638 -67.49 -119.05 -24.99
N PHE A 639 -67.14 -118.06 -25.81
CA PHE A 639 -67.05 -118.23 -27.26
C PHE A 639 -65.97 -119.25 -27.67
N GLN A 640 -64.79 -119.21 -27.02
CA GLN A 640 -63.70 -120.17 -27.24
C GLN A 640 -64.10 -121.61 -26.87
N GLN A 641 -64.88 -121.81 -25.80
CA GLN A 641 -65.39 -123.13 -25.43
C GLN A 641 -66.42 -123.66 -26.44
N ILE A 642 -67.32 -122.80 -26.93
CA ILE A 642 -68.29 -123.16 -27.98
C ILE A 642 -67.54 -123.53 -29.27
N GLN A 643 -66.53 -122.76 -29.66
CA GLN A 643 -65.73 -123.00 -30.87
C GLN A 643 -64.95 -124.33 -30.80
N LYS A 644 -64.36 -124.66 -29.64
CA LYS A 644 -63.70 -125.97 -29.41
C LYS A 644 -64.68 -127.14 -29.47
N SER A 645 -65.88 -126.99 -28.91
CA SER A 645 -66.93 -128.02 -28.97
C SER A 645 -67.40 -128.26 -30.41
N LEU A 646 -67.63 -127.19 -31.16
CA LEU A 646 -68.11 -127.24 -32.54
C LEU A 646 -67.07 -127.87 -33.49
N ASN A 647 -65.79 -127.49 -33.35
CA ASN A 647 -64.71 -128.10 -34.14
C ASN A 647 -64.55 -129.59 -33.86
N LYS A 648 -64.68 -130.02 -32.60
CA LYS A 648 -64.63 -131.45 -32.23
C LYS A 648 -65.78 -132.25 -32.85
N GLN A 649 -66.98 -131.67 -32.93
CA GLN A 649 -68.11 -132.31 -33.63
C GLN A 649 -67.92 -132.34 -35.15
N LEU A 650 -67.31 -131.30 -35.74
CA LEU A 650 -67.03 -131.22 -37.16
C LEU A 650 -66.02 -132.28 -37.61
N THR A 651 -64.95 -132.51 -36.84
CA THR A 651 -63.94 -133.54 -37.13
C THR A 651 -64.53 -134.95 -37.06
N ILE A 652 -65.39 -135.24 -36.07
CA ILE A 652 -66.08 -136.54 -35.96
C ILE A 652 -67.00 -136.78 -37.16
N LYS A 653 -67.72 -135.76 -37.62
CA LYS A 653 -68.59 -135.84 -38.81
C LYS A 653 -67.80 -136.01 -40.11
N GLN A 654 -66.66 -135.35 -40.26
CA GLN A 654 -65.79 -135.47 -41.44
C GLN A 654 -65.16 -136.87 -41.55
N GLU A 655 -64.74 -137.47 -40.43
CA GLU A 655 -64.22 -138.85 -40.43
C GLU A 655 -65.30 -139.90 -40.76
N GLN A 656 -66.55 -139.65 -40.39
CA GLN A 656 -67.68 -140.51 -40.74
C GLN A 656 -68.02 -140.44 -42.25
N ILE A 657 -67.90 -139.26 -42.87
CA ILE A 657 -68.17 -139.06 -44.30
C ILE A 657 -67.07 -139.75 -45.15
N ILE A 658 -65.80 -139.61 -44.77
CA ILE A 658 -64.68 -140.23 -45.50
C ILE A 658 -64.78 -141.77 -45.51
N ARG A 659 -65.20 -142.39 -44.40
CA ARG A 659 -65.43 -143.85 -44.35
C ARG A 659 -66.63 -144.30 -45.18
N TYR A 660 -67.62 -143.44 -45.38
CA TYR A 660 -68.80 -143.76 -46.19
C TYR A 660 -68.48 -143.69 -47.70
N ASP A 661 -67.70 -142.68 -48.12
CA ASP A 661 -67.30 -142.51 -49.52
C ASP A 661 -66.31 -143.59 -50.00
N GLN A 662 -65.41 -144.07 -49.13
CA GLN A 662 -64.49 -145.16 -49.46
C GLN A 662 -65.22 -146.50 -49.71
N ASN A 663 -66.28 -146.79 -48.96
CA ASN A 663 -67.09 -148.00 -49.16
C ASN A 663 -67.99 -147.90 -50.41
N LEU A 664 -68.47 -146.70 -50.76
CA LEU A 664 -69.29 -146.50 -51.95
C LEU A 664 -68.47 -146.69 -53.24
N HIS A 665 -67.22 -146.20 -53.25
CA HIS A 665 -66.35 -146.29 -54.43
C HIS A 665 -65.87 -147.72 -54.74
N GLU A 666 -65.59 -148.55 -53.73
CA GLU A 666 -65.27 -149.98 -53.94
C GLU A 666 -66.47 -150.78 -54.49
N THR A 667 -67.69 -150.36 -54.17
CA THR A 667 -68.91 -151.04 -54.63
C THR A 667 -69.25 -150.66 -56.08
N GLU A 668 -69.03 -149.41 -56.48
CA GLU A 668 -69.24 -148.95 -57.86
C GLU A 668 -68.24 -149.55 -58.86
N ILE A 669 -66.99 -149.81 -58.45
CA ILE A 669 -65.98 -150.44 -59.32
C ILE A 669 -66.31 -151.92 -59.59
N LYS A 670 -66.84 -152.65 -58.59
CA LYS A 670 -67.26 -154.05 -58.77
C LYS A 670 -68.51 -154.19 -59.65
N CYS A 671 -69.42 -153.22 -59.65
CA CYS A 671 -70.61 -153.22 -60.51
C CYS A 671 -70.33 -152.82 -61.97
N LYS A 672 -69.27 -152.05 -62.26
CA LYS A 672 -68.91 -151.72 -63.65
C LYS A 672 -68.26 -152.88 -64.41
N TYR A 673 -67.42 -153.68 -63.76
CA TYR A 673 -66.80 -154.86 -64.39
C TYR A 673 -67.83 -155.97 -64.72
N ALA A 674 -68.85 -156.17 -63.88
CA ALA A 674 -69.91 -157.14 -64.14
C ALA A 674 -70.86 -156.75 -65.29
N LYS A 675 -70.91 -155.47 -65.67
CA LYS A 675 -71.83 -154.96 -66.70
C LYS A 675 -71.22 -154.97 -68.11
N GLU A 676 -69.89 -154.94 -68.23
CA GLU A 676 -69.19 -155.06 -69.51
C GLU A 676 -69.03 -156.52 -69.98
N GLU A 677 -68.99 -157.50 -69.06
CA GLU A 677 -68.96 -158.94 -69.40
C GLU A 677 -70.30 -159.46 -69.97
N CYS A 678 -71.46 -158.96 -69.49
CA CYS A 678 -72.77 -159.33 -70.05
C CYS A 678 -73.02 -158.78 -71.47
N LEU A 679 -72.50 -157.60 -71.79
CA LEU A 679 -72.71 -156.94 -73.09
C LEU A 679 -71.86 -157.53 -74.23
N ILE A 680 -70.80 -158.27 -73.89
CA ILE A 680 -69.98 -159.03 -74.84
C ILE A 680 -70.65 -160.37 -75.20
N GLN A 681 -71.31 -161.02 -74.23
CA GLN A 681 -72.05 -162.27 -74.47
C GLN A 681 -73.34 -162.08 -75.28
N GLU A 682 -74.05 -160.95 -75.13
CA GLU A 682 -75.24 -160.66 -75.94
C GLU A 682 -74.94 -160.40 -77.42
N LYS A 683 -73.76 -159.83 -77.75
CA LYS A 683 -73.34 -159.58 -79.13
C LYS A 683 -72.90 -160.85 -79.88
N GLU A 684 -72.52 -161.90 -79.16
CA GLU A 684 -72.13 -163.19 -79.73
C GLU A 684 -73.34 -164.08 -80.04
N ILE A 685 -74.42 -163.96 -79.27
CA ILE A 685 -75.70 -164.66 -79.52
C ILE A 685 -76.43 -164.11 -80.76
N VAL A 686 -76.40 -162.80 -80.99
CA VAL A 686 -77.02 -162.18 -82.19
C VAL A 686 -76.27 -162.57 -83.47
N ARG A 687 -74.95 -162.78 -83.39
CA ARG A 687 -74.14 -163.25 -84.54
C ARG A 687 -74.43 -164.70 -84.92
N LEU A 688 -74.80 -165.56 -83.97
CA LEU A 688 -75.21 -166.95 -84.22
C LEU A 688 -76.62 -167.06 -84.83
N ASN A 689 -77.56 -166.20 -84.42
CA ASN A 689 -78.90 -166.17 -85.02
C ASN A 689 -78.88 -165.74 -86.50
N ASN A 690 -77.98 -164.82 -86.87
CA ASN A 690 -77.79 -164.43 -88.27
C ASN A 690 -77.21 -165.54 -89.16
N LEU A 691 -76.63 -166.61 -88.59
CA LEU A 691 -76.15 -167.78 -89.34
C LEU A 691 -77.27 -168.84 -89.55
N GLN A 692 -78.30 -168.83 -88.71
CA GLN A 692 -79.40 -169.80 -88.74
C GLN A 692 -80.51 -169.39 -89.73
N ASP A 693 -80.76 -168.09 -89.87
CA ASP A 693 -81.73 -167.59 -90.85
C ASP A 693 -81.20 -167.67 -92.29
N GLU A 694 -79.88 -167.62 -92.47
CA GLU A 694 -79.20 -167.85 -93.76
C GLU A 694 -79.33 -169.32 -94.24
N GLN A 695 -79.48 -170.28 -93.32
CA GLN A 695 -79.82 -171.67 -93.66
C GLN A 695 -81.31 -171.85 -93.98
N THR A 696 -82.17 -171.04 -93.36
CA THR A 696 -83.62 -171.07 -93.61
C THR A 696 -83.96 -170.49 -94.99
N ASN A 697 -83.15 -169.56 -95.50
CA ASN A 697 -83.17 -169.12 -96.90
C ASN A 697 -82.88 -170.26 -97.92
N LYS A 698 -82.19 -171.33 -97.55
CA LYS A 698 -81.93 -172.45 -98.49
C LYS A 698 -83.03 -173.50 -98.52
N ILE A 699 -83.77 -173.70 -97.43
CA ILE A 699 -84.82 -174.73 -97.34
C ILE A 699 -86.12 -174.26 -98.03
N LYS A 700 -86.48 -172.98 -97.95
CA LYS A 700 -87.70 -172.48 -98.63
C LYS A 700 -87.55 -172.38 -100.16
N ILE A 701 -86.36 -172.04 -100.66
CA ILE A 701 -86.04 -172.09 -102.10
C ILE A 701 -86.21 -173.52 -102.63
N LEU A 702 -85.86 -174.55 -101.83
CA LEU A 702 -86.05 -175.94 -102.22
C LEU A 702 -87.48 -176.47 -102.01
N GLN A 703 -88.28 -175.90 -101.12
CA GLN A 703 -89.64 -176.39 -100.85
C GLN A 703 -90.69 -175.91 -101.87
N GLN A 704 -90.49 -174.76 -102.54
CA GLN A 704 -91.47 -174.25 -103.52
C GLN A 704 -91.15 -174.61 -104.97
N ASP A 705 -89.87 -174.74 -105.34
CA ASP A 705 -89.49 -175.47 -106.56
C ASP A 705 -89.99 -176.95 -106.48
N LEU A 706 -90.11 -177.50 -105.27
CA LEU A 706 -90.70 -178.81 -104.98
C LEU A 706 -92.23 -178.79 -104.79
N ASN A 707 -92.85 -177.62 -104.79
CA ASN A 707 -94.30 -177.43 -105.03
C ASN A 707 -94.61 -177.09 -106.48
N LYS A 708 -93.65 -177.36 -107.36
CA LYS A 708 -93.87 -178.40 -108.32
C LYS A 708 -94.91 -178.00 -109.40
N LEU A 709 -94.61 -178.24 -110.66
CA LEU A 709 -94.28 -179.60 -111.11
C LEU A 709 -95.22 -180.72 -110.53
N GLN A 710 -96.32 -180.36 -109.86
CA GLN A 710 -97.50 -181.06 -109.38
C GLN A 710 -98.70 -180.41 -110.07
N GLU A 711 -98.60 -179.12 -110.46
CA GLU A 711 -99.47 -178.47 -111.44
C GLU A 711 -98.84 -178.43 -112.85
N GLN A 712 -98.32 -179.57 -113.30
CA GLN A 712 -98.32 -179.84 -114.74
C GLN A 712 -99.74 -179.72 -115.32
#